data_AF-A0A816TIW4-F1
#
_entry.id   AF-A0A816TIW4-F1
#
_cell.length_a   1.000
_cell.length_b   1.000
_cell.length_c   1.000
_cell.angle_alpha   90.00
_cell.angle_beta   90.00
_cell.angle_gamma   90.00
#
_symmetry.space_group_name_H-M   'P 1'
#
loop_
_entity.id
_entity.type
_entity.pdbx_description
1 polymer ?
#
loop_
_entity_poly.entity_id
_entity_poly.type
_entity_poly.pdbx_seq_one_letter_code
_entity_poly.pdbx_strand_id
1 'polypeptide(L)'
;MEADSKLNDLLEKSRIDRDSTVDGLVSSIEEAIDAIPEGLEVTSELAPSFVSEIGADKVEFIFKKPNGFRPVGSYSTRCMAKPDASVDLLLHLPKECFHEKDYMNHLYHAKRCLYLCVLKNHLLLSSSVEKVEWSALQNEARKPVLVVFPAKKVDHLPGFSIRIIPSAKSLFDVAMLSMSSNNLPSVTADGDSLPTPTYNLSILEDMFLEENSNLLENRLSQWKALPDALILLKIWARQRSSIYAHDCLNGFLIFVIVSFLARFGYIEKSQNALQIFTKTLEFITTHDFEGSGLFFTAGKTKILASTEENKKFKELFPVLICDPSTHVNLAFRMTSIGLHELRHEASSTLTRMKLSDGGFEEAFMTKIDYPVKYDHCIRLHLEGKIAEPTSVFCLDKEYWRIYEQKVHSLLEQGLGDRAKSIRVVWRNANQGSYVEDGLSVLDREPLFIGISIRSTENAFRMVDIGPDADNKEEVLKFRKFWGDKSELRRLEDGRIAECTVWETQQWRRHLIMKQMIEYIFERHLSLYSDDIVQLVDQLDFSLLYGDKDPTFGNSLYVFKVLSKCLLEIKGIPLNVSGIQPLDSALRLTSVFPPEPHPLVCVKIVERRLHEHMPSCIPTMEVMIQLEGPGDLEIEKTKTDFLLQIVKKLQKVKGITRPATENNVVFMGGYAFRLSILHEIGPDRVKDLSSTDKMLFFRCQHAKNDLWFASRISYICTSCKACKKMGFCASLFWLPSRRSH
;
A
#
# COMPACT_ATOMS: atom_id res chain seq x y z
N MET A 1 -6.00 -11.68 -30.15
CA MET A 1 -7.43 -12.08 -30.25
C MET A 1 -8.12 -12.13 -28.91
N GLU A 2 -7.76 -13.02 -27.97
CA GLU A 2 -8.46 -13.08 -26.66
C GLU A 2 -8.21 -11.83 -25.81
N ALA A 3 -6.96 -11.38 -25.70
CA ALA A 3 -6.61 -10.14 -24.99
C ALA A 3 -7.27 -8.89 -25.61
N ASP A 4 -7.37 -8.83 -26.95
CA ASP A 4 -8.04 -7.73 -27.64
C ASP A 4 -9.56 -7.74 -27.39
N SER A 5 -10.16 -8.93 -27.32
CA SER A 5 -11.58 -9.09 -26.97
C SER A 5 -11.88 -8.66 -25.54
N LYS A 6 -11.03 -9.07 -24.57
CA LYS A 6 -11.13 -8.66 -23.16
C LYS A 6 -10.93 -7.15 -23.00
N LEU A 7 -10.00 -6.58 -23.76
CA LEU A 7 -9.74 -5.15 -23.79
C LEU A 7 -10.95 -4.35 -24.28
N ASN A 8 -11.56 -4.77 -25.39
CA ASN A 8 -12.76 -4.12 -25.92
C ASN A 8 -13.94 -4.20 -24.95
N ASP A 9 -14.18 -5.37 -24.35
CA ASP A 9 -15.22 -5.56 -23.33
C ASP A 9 -14.99 -4.67 -22.09
N LEU A 10 -13.73 -4.57 -21.62
CA LEU A 10 -13.37 -3.66 -20.52
C LEU A 10 -13.64 -2.19 -20.89
N LEU A 11 -13.23 -1.76 -22.08
CA LEU A 11 -13.40 -0.38 -22.54
C LEU A 11 -14.88 -0.03 -22.71
N GLU A 12 -15.70 -0.92 -23.28
CA GLU A 12 -17.15 -0.74 -23.41
C GLU A 12 -17.82 -0.63 -22.04
N LYS A 13 -17.45 -1.50 -21.09
CA LYS A 13 -18.03 -1.47 -19.73
C LYS A 13 -17.62 -0.25 -18.92
N SER A 14 -16.39 0.24 -19.13
CA SER A 14 -15.78 1.27 -18.29
C SER A 14 -16.00 2.70 -18.80
N ARG A 15 -16.20 2.88 -20.11
CA ARG A 15 -16.38 4.21 -20.72
C ARG A 15 -17.67 4.87 -20.24
N ILE A 16 -17.58 6.17 -20.04
CA ILE A 16 -18.74 7.04 -19.86
C ILE A 16 -18.75 8.02 -21.04
N ASP A 17 -19.82 7.94 -21.83
CA ASP A 17 -20.04 8.86 -22.95
C ASP A 17 -20.67 10.16 -22.48
N ARG A 18 -20.69 11.17 -23.38
CA ARG A 18 -21.33 12.45 -23.09
C ARG A 18 -22.83 12.27 -23.00
N ASP A 19 -23.44 12.93 -22.02
CA ASP A 19 -24.87 12.86 -21.76
C ASP A 19 -25.45 14.28 -21.71
N SER A 20 -26.62 14.49 -22.34
CA SER A 20 -27.31 15.78 -22.36
C SER A 20 -27.74 16.28 -20.96
N THR A 21 -27.81 15.38 -19.99
CA THR A 21 -28.10 15.71 -18.59
C THR A 21 -26.98 16.55 -17.98
N VAL A 22 -25.74 16.41 -18.45
CA VAL A 22 -24.64 17.29 -18.05
C VAL A 22 -24.95 18.72 -18.44
N ASP A 23 -25.31 18.95 -19.71
CA ASP A 23 -25.60 20.28 -20.23
C ASP A 23 -26.81 20.89 -19.49
N GLY A 24 -27.86 20.10 -19.23
CA GLY A 24 -29.03 20.55 -18.46
C GLY A 24 -28.72 20.94 -17.01
N LEU A 25 -27.84 20.20 -16.32
CA LEU A 25 -27.40 20.55 -14.97
C LEU A 25 -26.48 21.78 -14.98
N VAL A 26 -25.60 21.92 -15.97
CA VAL A 26 -24.78 23.12 -16.14
C VAL A 26 -25.66 24.36 -16.35
N SER A 27 -26.67 24.28 -17.21
CA SER A 27 -27.63 25.39 -17.37
C SER A 27 -28.38 25.70 -16.07
N SER A 28 -28.78 24.68 -15.30
CA SER A 28 -29.42 24.91 -13.99
C SER A 28 -28.48 25.58 -12.97
N ILE A 29 -27.18 25.27 -13.03
CA ILE A 29 -26.15 25.93 -12.21
C ILE A 29 -26.01 27.39 -12.64
N GLU A 30 -25.95 27.66 -13.95
CA GLU A 30 -25.88 29.02 -14.50
C GLU A 30 -27.09 29.86 -14.08
N GLU A 31 -28.31 29.31 -14.22
CA GLU A 31 -29.55 29.98 -13.78
C GLU A 31 -29.56 30.31 -12.29
N ALA A 32 -29.12 29.36 -11.44
CA ALA A 32 -29.05 29.57 -9.99
C ALA A 32 -28.05 30.69 -9.62
N ILE A 33 -26.96 30.80 -10.38
CA ILE A 33 -25.92 31.81 -10.17
C ILE A 33 -26.34 33.16 -10.76
N ASP A 34 -27.12 33.16 -11.83
CA ASP A 34 -27.70 34.37 -12.40
C ASP A 34 -28.75 35.02 -11.49
N ALA A 35 -29.37 34.25 -10.61
CA ALA A 35 -30.27 34.75 -9.58
C ALA A 35 -29.56 35.47 -8.41
N ILE A 36 -28.22 35.45 -8.35
CA ILE A 36 -27.46 36.12 -7.28
C ILE A 36 -27.56 37.64 -7.45
N PRO A 37 -27.95 38.40 -6.42
CA PRO A 37 -28.00 39.87 -6.48
C PRO A 37 -26.64 40.50 -6.80
N GLU A 38 -26.66 41.56 -7.60
CA GLU A 38 -25.46 42.35 -7.85
C GLU A 38 -25.08 43.20 -6.62
N GLY A 39 -23.78 43.43 -6.43
CA GLY A 39 -23.28 44.33 -5.39
C GLY A 39 -23.28 43.73 -3.98
N LEU A 40 -23.44 42.40 -3.86
CA LEU A 40 -23.32 41.69 -2.59
C LEU A 40 -21.91 41.88 -2.02
N GLU A 41 -21.82 42.43 -0.81
CA GLU A 41 -20.57 42.54 -0.07
C GLU A 41 -20.23 41.19 0.57
N VAL A 42 -19.01 40.72 0.33
CA VAL A 42 -18.53 39.42 0.80
C VAL A 42 -17.36 39.67 1.73
N THR A 43 -17.47 39.19 2.97
CA THR A 43 -16.46 39.34 4.02
C THR A 43 -16.04 37.97 4.54
N SER A 44 -15.03 37.94 5.43
CA SER A 44 -14.58 36.72 6.11
C SER A 44 -15.66 36.03 6.96
N GLU A 45 -16.78 36.70 7.26
CA GLU A 45 -17.87 36.16 8.08
C GLU A 45 -18.58 34.95 7.46
N LEU A 46 -18.47 34.74 6.13
CA LEU A 46 -19.06 33.55 5.50
C LEU A 46 -18.29 32.25 5.79
N ALA A 47 -17.00 32.34 6.10
CA ALA A 47 -16.15 31.18 6.41
C ALA A 47 -15.03 31.59 7.39
N PRO A 48 -15.38 32.05 8.61
CA PRO A 48 -14.43 32.69 9.52
C PRO A 48 -13.32 31.74 9.98
N SER A 49 -13.68 30.48 10.28
CA SER A 49 -12.73 29.44 10.69
C SER A 49 -11.74 29.13 9.57
N PHE A 50 -12.22 28.93 8.33
CA PHE A 50 -11.35 28.67 7.19
C PHE A 50 -10.38 29.82 6.92
N VAL A 51 -10.87 31.06 6.85
CA VAL A 51 -10.06 32.25 6.52
C VAL A 51 -8.96 32.47 7.56
N SER A 52 -9.30 32.37 8.85
CA SER A 52 -8.32 32.54 9.92
C SER A 52 -7.29 31.40 9.98
N GLU A 53 -7.73 30.14 9.82
CA GLU A 53 -6.86 28.96 9.93
C GLU A 53 -5.93 28.77 8.73
N ILE A 54 -6.26 29.30 7.54
CA ILE A 54 -5.28 29.43 6.45
C ILE A 54 -4.30 30.60 6.64
N GLY A 55 -4.53 31.48 7.61
CA GLY A 55 -3.67 32.64 7.89
C GLY A 55 -3.94 33.86 7.01
N ALA A 56 -5.16 34.02 6.49
CA ALA A 56 -5.58 35.22 5.77
C ALA A 56 -6.31 36.20 6.70
N ASP A 57 -6.00 37.50 6.59
CA ASP A 57 -6.60 38.56 7.40
C ASP A 57 -7.32 39.59 6.54
N LYS A 58 -8.41 40.16 7.06
CA LYS A 58 -9.15 41.29 6.45
C LYS A 58 -9.54 41.04 4.99
N VAL A 59 -10.29 39.97 4.76
CA VAL A 59 -10.72 39.57 3.41
C VAL A 59 -12.11 40.12 3.13
N GLU A 60 -12.18 41.03 2.15
CA GLU A 60 -13.44 41.60 1.64
C GLU A 60 -13.40 41.81 0.13
N PHE A 61 -14.55 41.70 -0.52
CA PHE A 61 -14.76 42.09 -1.92
C PHE A 61 -16.24 42.25 -2.24
N ILE A 62 -16.53 42.96 -3.33
CA ILE A 62 -17.88 43.04 -3.89
C ILE A 62 -18.05 41.89 -4.89
N PHE A 63 -19.03 41.02 -4.65
CA PHE A 63 -19.33 39.91 -5.54
C PHE A 63 -19.71 40.41 -6.94
N LYS A 64 -19.11 39.77 -7.93
CA LYS A 64 -19.51 39.84 -9.34
C LYS A 64 -19.80 38.44 -9.82
N LYS A 65 -20.75 38.33 -10.74
CA LYS A 65 -21.07 37.06 -11.40
C LYS A 65 -19.83 36.54 -12.14
N PRO A 66 -19.68 35.21 -12.29
CA PRO A 66 -18.54 34.66 -12.98
C PRO A 66 -18.55 35.01 -14.47
N ASN A 67 -17.36 35.06 -15.06
CA ASN A 67 -17.17 35.33 -16.49
C ASN A 67 -17.58 34.15 -17.40
N GLY A 68 -18.27 33.16 -16.83
CA GLY A 68 -18.77 31.97 -17.52
C GLY A 68 -18.18 30.68 -16.96
N PHE A 69 -18.67 29.57 -17.51
CA PHE A 69 -18.28 28.22 -17.16
C PHE A 69 -17.70 27.48 -18.36
N ARG A 70 -16.86 26.49 -18.08
CA ARG A 70 -16.32 25.62 -19.12
C ARG A 70 -16.12 24.18 -18.64
N PRO A 71 -16.77 23.19 -19.27
CA PRO A 71 -16.48 21.78 -19.00
C PRO A 71 -15.05 21.43 -19.45
N VAL A 72 -14.29 20.74 -18.60
CA VAL A 72 -12.91 20.31 -18.87
C VAL A 72 -12.64 18.87 -18.41
N GLY A 73 -11.38 18.45 -18.52
CA GLY A 73 -10.89 17.20 -17.96
C GLY A 73 -11.35 15.98 -18.76
N SER A 74 -11.66 14.90 -18.03
CA SER A 74 -11.98 13.60 -18.65
C SER A 74 -13.26 13.64 -19.49
N TYR A 75 -14.21 14.52 -19.17
CA TYR A 75 -15.48 14.68 -19.88
C TYR A 75 -15.27 15.28 -21.27
N SER A 76 -14.59 16.42 -21.33
CA SER A 76 -14.29 17.11 -22.60
C SER A 76 -13.44 16.26 -23.53
N THR A 77 -12.55 15.45 -22.95
CA THR A 77 -11.62 14.58 -23.67
C THR A 77 -12.20 13.20 -24.03
N ARG A 78 -13.44 12.88 -23.62
CA ARG A 78 -14.07 11.54 -23.78
C ARG A 78 -13.23 10.40 -23.22
N CYS A 79 -12.54 10.69 -22.12
CA CYS A 79 -11.64 9.78 -21.41
C CYS A 79 -12.15 9.50 -19.99
N MET A 80 -13.45 9.68 -19.73
CA MET A 80 -14.08 9.31 -18.46
C MET A 80 -14.15 7.79 -18.34
N ALA A 81 -13.85 7.31 -17.14
CA ALA A 81 -13.85 5.89 -16.81
C ALA A 81 -14.54 5.70 -15.46
N LYS A 82 -15.36 4.66 -15.33
CA LYS A 82 -15.96 4.24 -14.06
C LYS A 82 -14.87 3.95 -12.99
N PRO A 83 -15.18 4.04 -11.69
CA PRO A 83 -16.46 4.45 -11.10
C PRO A 83 -16.71 5.97 -11.08
N ASP A 84 -15.68 6.79 -11.31
CA ASP A 84 -15.80 8.24 -11.21
C ASP A 84 -16.65 8.82 -12.36
N ALA A 85 -17.90 9.16 -12.06
CA ALA A 85 -18.82 9.85 -12.94
C ALA A 85 -18.88 11.37 -12.65
N SER A 86 -17.72 11.99 -12.35
CA SER A 86 -17.64 13.42 -12.05
C SER A 86 -17.21 14.23 -13.29
N VAL A 87 -17.92 15.32 -13.58
CA VAL A 87 -17.55 16.28 -14.63
C VAL A 87 -16.88 17.49 -13.99
N ASP A 88 -15.73 17.90 -14.52
CA ASP A 88 -15.02 19.10 -14.08
C ASP A 88 -15.56 20.32 -14.84
N LEU A 89 -16.07 21.30 -14.10
CA LEU A 89 -16.59 22.56 -14.63
C LEU A 89 -15.71 23.70 -14.10
N LEU A 90 -14.92 24.29 -14.99
CA LEU A 90 -14.17 25.49 -14.66
C LEU A 90 -15.12 26.67 -14.48
N LEU A 91 -14.93 27.39 -13.38
CA LEU A 91 -15.61 28.62 -13.02
C LEU A 91 -14.64 29.78 -13.25
N HIS A 92 -14.89 30.64 -14.23
CA HIS A 92 -14.01 31.77 -14.52
C HIS A 92 -14.23 32.89 -13.51
N LEU A 93 -13.27 33.09 -12.61
CA LEU A 93 -13.32 34.12 -11.60
C LEU A 93 -13.25 35.53 -12.25
N PRO A 94 -14.12 36.47 -11.85
CA PRO A 94 -14.09 37.84 -12.33
C PRO A 94 -12.93 38.60 -11.68
N LYS A 95 -12.10 39.27 -12.50
CA LYS A 95 -10.91 39.97 -12.00
C LYS A 95 -11.27 41.12 -11.06
N GLU A 96 -12.46 41.67 -11.23
CA GLU A 96 -13.04 42.78 -10.45
C GLU A 96 -13.21 42.43 -8.97
N CYS A 97 -13.27 41.15 -8.61
CA CYS A 97 -13.35 40.71 -7.21
C CYS A 97 -11.97 40.68 -6.50
N PHE A 98 -10.88 40.85 -7.25
CA PHE A 98 -9.51 40.67 -6.76
C PHE A 98 -8.67 41.92 -6.98
N HIS A 99 -7.80 42.19 -6.03
CA HIS A 99 -6.77 43.22 -6.11
C HIS A 99 -5.46 42.61 -6.64
N GLU A 100 -4.64 43.40 -7.33
CA GLU A 100 -3.41 42.94 -7.98
C GLU A 100 -2.40 42.25 -7.04
N LYS A 101 -2.49 42.52 -5.74
CA LYS A 101 -1.63 41.94 -4.68
C LYS A 101 -2.27 40.81 -3.88
N ASP A 102 -3.46 40.34 -4.26
CA ASP A 102 -4.15 39.25 -3.54
C ASP A 102 -3.42 37.91 -3.68
N TYR A 103 -2.38 37.81 -4.51
CA TYR A 103 -1.49 36.65 -4.51
C TYR A 103 -0.68 36.48 -3.21
N MET A 104 -0.63 37.49 -2.34
CA MET A 104 0.08 37.45 -1.05
C MET A 104 -0.81 36.92 0.09
N ASN A 105 -0.20 36.31 1.11
CA ASN A 105 -0.84 36.05 2.42
C ASN A 105 -2.18 35.30 2.35
N HIS A 106 -2.29 34.31 1.47
CA HIS A 106 -3.51 33.51 1.28
C HIS A 106 -4.77 34.33 0.91
N LEU A 107 -4.66 35.61 0.55
CA LEU A 107 -5.81 36.46 0.21
C LEU A 107 -6.57 35.91 -1.00
N TYR A 108 -5.84 35.44 -2.02
CA TYR A 108 -6.44 34.76 -3.18
C TYR A 108 -7.19 33.50 -2.76
N HIS A 109 -6.58 32.62 -1.94
CA HIS A 109 -7.21 31.37 -1.49
C HIS A 109 -8.47 31.65 -0.66
N ALA A 110 -8.42 32.65 0.22
CA ALA A 110 -9.57 33.09 1.01
C ALA A 110 -10.69 33.63 0.10
N LYS A 111 -10.41 34.61 -0.77
CA LYS A 111 -11.41 35.16 -1.70
C LYS A 111 -12.00 34.09 -2.61
N ARG A 112 -11.16 33.17 -3.11
CA ARG A 112 -11.57 32.01 -3.90
C ARG A 112 -12.55 31.12 -3.13
N CYS A 113 -12.29 30.84 -1.85
CA CYS A 113 -13.19 30.06 -0.99
C CYS A 113 -14.50 30.80 -0.72
N LEU A 114 -14.43 32.07 -0.32
CA LEU A 114 -15.60 32.91 -0.04
C LEU A 114 -16.50 33.07 -1.27
N TYR A 115 -15.91 33.21 -2.45
CA TYR A 115 -16.64 33.21 -3.72
C TYR A 115 -17.46 31.93 -3.89
N LEU A 116 -16.85 30.76 -3.61
CA LEU A 116 -17.56 29.48 -3.63
C LEU A 116 -18.63 29.37 -2.53
N CYS A 117 -18.44 30.00 -1.36
CA CYS A 117 -19.46 30.02 -0.31
C CYS A 117 -20.74 30.73 -0.79
N VAL A 118 -20.59 31.86 -1.49
CA VAL A 118 -21.72 32.56 -2.13
C VAL A 118 -22.42 31.63 -3.12
N LEU A 119 -21.67 30.98 -4.02
CA LEU A 119 -22.27 30.06 -4.99
C LEU A 119 -22.99 28.88 -4.30
N LYS A 120 -22.37 28.28 -3.28
CA LYS A 120 -22.95 27.15 -2.53
C LYS A 120 -24.30 27.52 -1.94
N ASN A 121 -24.39 28.68 -1.28
CA ASN A 121 -25.62 29.14 -0.63
C ASN A 121 -26.77 29.29 -1.63
N HIS A 122 -26.48 29.77 -2.84
CA HIS A 122 -27.50 29.92 -3.89
C HIS A 122 -27.82 28.62 -4.62
N LEU A 123 -26.83 27.75 -4.83
CA LEU A 123 -27.05 26.43 -5.44
C LEU A 123 -27.96 25.54 -4.58
N LEU A 124 -27.86 25.64 -3.25
CA LEU A 124 -28.72 24.91 -2.32
C LEU A 124 -30.19 25.36 -2.37
N LEU A 125 -30.49 26.52 -2.96
CA LEU A 125 -31.87 27.00 -3.17
C LEU A 125 -32.49 26.46 -4.48
N SER A 126 -31.67 25.91 -5.38
CA SER A 126 -32.13 25.41 -6.68
C SER A 126 -32.82 24.05 -6.54
N SER A 127 -34.03 23.91 -7.09
CA SER A 127 -34.76 22.64 -7.13
C SER A 127 -34.09 21.56 -7.98
N SER A 128 -33.14 21.94 -8.84
CA SER A 128 -32.39 21.03 -9.70
C SER A 128 -31.21 20.36 -8.98
N VAL A 129 -30.87 20.82 -7.77
CA VAL A 129 -29.72 20.35 -6.99
C VAL A 129 -30.20 19.58 -5.76
N GLU A 130 -29.72 18.35 -5.57
CA GLU A 130 -30.02 17.52 -4.39
C GLU A 130 -29.21 17.97 -3.18
N LYS A 131 -27.90 18.12 -3.40
CA LYS A 131 -26.92 18.49 -2.39
C LYS A 131 -25.68 19.10 -3.01
N VAL A 132 -24.98 19.90 -2.22
CA VAL A 132 -23.67 20.48 -2.56
C VAL A 132 -22.70 20.16 -1.43
N GLU A 133 -21.63 19.46 -1.76
CA GLU A 133 -20.59 19.04 -0.81
C GLU A 133 -19.27 19.77 -1.09
N TRP A 134 -18.45 19.98 -0.05
CA TRP A 134 -17.08 20.42 -0.26
C TRP A 134 -16.17 19.24 -0.55
N SER A 135 -15.19 19.51 -1.40
CA SER A 135 -14.00 18.68 -1.59
C SER A 135 -12.79 19.60 -1.76
N ALA A 136 -11.60 19.04 -1.92
CA ALA A 136 -10.38 19.79 -2.17
C ALA A 136 -9.77 19.39 -3.52
N LEU A 137 -9.36 20.36 -4.32
CA LEU A 137 -8.67 20.08 -5.57
C LEU A 137 -7.33 19.38 -5.27
N GLN A 138 -7.20 18.13 -5.72
CA GLN A 138 -6.01 17.30 -5.48
C GLN A 138 -5.64 17.15 -3.99
N ASN A 139 -6.64 17.09 -3.09
CA ASN A 139 -6.45 16.96 -1.64
C ASN A 139 -5.66 18.15 -1.02
N GLU A 140 -5.71 19.32 -1.66
CA GLU A 140 -5.17 20.57 -1.11
C GLU A 140 -6.30 21.40 -0.46
N ALA A 141 -6.34 21.42 0.87
CA ALA A 141 -7.34 22.09 1.69
C ALA A 141 -7.48 23.59 1.38
N ARG A 142 -6.38 24.25 0.96
CA ARG A 142 -6.40 25.66 0.52
C ARG A 142 -7.24 25.89 -0.75
N LYS A 143 -7.54 24.83 -1.50
CA LYS A 143 -8.24 24.88 -2.79
C LYS A 143 -9.58 24.13 -2.73
N PRO A 144 -10.54 24.62 -1.92
CA PRO A 144 -11.86 24.00 -1.86
C PRO A 144 -12.55 24.02 -3.22
N VAL A 145 -13.36 23.01 -3.50
CA VAL A 145 -14.20 22.92 -4.70
C VAL A 145 -15.60 22.48 -4.29
N LEU A 146 -16.60 22.84 -5.09
CA LEU A 146 -17.97 22.40 -4.85
C LEU A 146 -18.26 21.16 -5.68
N VAL A 147 -18.84 20.14 -5.05
CA VAL A 147 -19.36 18.94 -5.72
C VAL A 147 -20.88 19.01 -5.69
N VAL A 148 -21.48 19.24 -6.87
CA VAL A 148 -22.91 19.45 -7.05
C VAL A 148 -23.53 18.14 -7.54
N PHE A 149 -24.54 17.66 -6.81
CA PHE A 149 -25.30 16.46 -7.17
C PHE A 149 -26.69 16.85 -7.68
N PRO A 150 -27.14 16.34 -8.84
CA PRO A 150 -28.47 16.67 -9.37
C PRO A 150 -29.59 16.04 -8.54
N ALA A 151 -30.71 16.76 -8.40
CA ALA A 151 -31.94 16.25 -7.80
C ALA A 151 -32.51 15.05 -8.56
N LYS A 152 -32.40 15.07 -9.90
CA LYS A 152 -32.81 13.95 -10.75
C LYS A 152 -31.64 12.98 -10.93
N LYS A 153 -31.77 11.78 -10.35
CA LYS A 153 -30.79 10.71 -10.54
C LYS A 153 -30.73 10.28 -12.00
N VAL A 154 -29.52 10.01 -12.46
CA VAL A 154 -29.23 9.53 -13.82
C VAL A 154 -29.01 8.02 -13.75
N ASP A 155 -30.00 7.23 -14.19
CA ASP A 155 -30.03 5.76 -13.98
C ASP A 155 -28.77 5.04 -14.51
N HIS A 156 -28.18 5.53 -15.60
CA HIS A 156 -26.98 4.95 -16.22
C HIS A 156 -25.66 5.56 -15.69
N LEU A 157 -25.71 6.59 -14.84
CA LEU A 157 -24.58 7.25 -14.17
C LEU A 157 -24.84 7.39 -12.67
N PRO A 158 -24.82 6.27 -11.91
CA PRO A 158 -24.99 6.33 -10.46
C PRO A 158 -23.86 7.15 -9.83
N GLY A 159 -24.22 8.08 -8.93
CA GLY A 159 -23.25 8.95 -8.26
C GLY A 159 -22.70 10.08 -9.14
N PHE A 160 -23.34 10.38 -10.26
CA PHE A 160 -22.98 11.52 -11.12
C PHE A 160 -22.96 12.84 -10.34
N SER A 161 -21.92 13.63 -10.58
CA SER A 161 -21.73 14.95 -9.96
C SER A 161 -20.98 15.91 -10.88
N ILE A 162 -21.17 17.21 -10.67
CA ILE A 162 -20.36 18.27 -11.28
C ILE A 162 -19.45 18.87 -10.23
N ARG A 163 -18.15 18.90 -10.49
CA ARG A 163 -17.16 19.59 -9.66
C ARG A 163 -16.92 20.98 -10.20
N ILE A 164 -17.32 22.01 -9.46
CA ILE A 164 -17.05 23.41 -9.80
C ILE A 164 -15.66 23.77 -9.30
N ILE A 165 -14.76 24.08 -10.24
CA ILE A 165 -13.34 24.36 -9.98
C ILE A 165 -13.05 25.81 -10.40
N PRO A 166 -12.75 26.71 -9.46
CA PRO A 166 -12.31 28.07 -9.80
C PRO A 166 -11.08 28.10 -10.71
N SER A 167 -11.13 28.94 -11.74
CA SER A 167 -9.99 29.29 -12.60
C SER A 167 -9.73 30.79 -12.55
N ALA A 168 -8.47 31.15 -12.39
CA ALA A 168 -7.99 32.53 -12.20
C ALA A 168 -7.19 33.03 -13.40
N LYS A 169 -7.68 32.78 -14.61
CA LYS A 169 -6.96 33.08 -15.86
C LYS A 169 -6.49 34.54 -15.91
N SER A 170 -5.18 34.72 -16.04
CA SER A 170 -4.51 36.03 -16.15
C SER A 170 -4.87 37.00 -15.01
N LEU A 171 -5.10 36.49 -13.80
CA LEU A 171 -5.47 37.30 -12.63
C LEU A 171 -4.28 38.09 -12.06
N PHE A 172 -3.10 37.46 -12.02
CA PHE A 172 -1.87 38.03 -11.47
C PHE A 172 -0.74 37.99 -12.48
N ASP A 173 0.32 38.76 -12.22
CA ASP A 173 1.58 38.65 -12.97
C ASP A 173 2.32 37.37 -12.58
N VAL A 174 2.61 36.54 -13.58
CA VAL A 174 3.33 35.26 -13.43
C VAL A 174 4.71 35.47 -12.84
N ALA A 175 5.38 36.60 -13.12
CA ALA A 175 6.70 36.90 -12.59
C ALA A 175 6.71 37.02 -11.05
N MET A 176 5.62 37.52 -10.46
CA MET A 176 5.48 37.65 -9.00
C MET A 176 5.33 36.29 -8.31
N LEU A 177 4.85 35.29 -9.05
CA LEU A 177 4.62 33.92 -8.60
C LEU A 177 5.78 32.97 -8.96
N SER A 178 6.98 33.50 -9.21
CA SER A 178 8.15 32.65 -9.51
C SER A 178 8.42 31.66 -8.37
N MET A 179 8.99 30.49 -8.67
CA MET A 179 9.37 29.51 -7.64
C MET A 179 10.43 30.03 -6.64
N SER A 180 11.12 31.13 -6.95
CA SER A 180 12.10 31.76 -6.06
C SER A 180 11.53 32.91 -5.21
N SER A 181 10.28 33.31 -5.47
CA SER A 181 9.62 34.40 -4.75
C SER A 181 9.06 33.92 -3.41
N ASN A 182 9.14 34.76 -2.39
CA ASN A 182 8.37 34.62 -1.16
C ASN A 182 7.08 35.44 -1.29
N ASN A 183 5.94 34.80 -1.13
CA ASN A 183 4.63 35.45 -1.07
C ASN A 183 3.89 35.21 0.26
N LEU A 184 4.61 34.66 1.25
CA LEU A 184 4.18 34.47 2.63
C LEU A 184 5.29 35.01 3.55
N PRO A 185 5.26 36.30 3.92
CA PRO A 185 6.33 36.97 4.67
C PRO A 185 6.59 36.35 6.05
N SER A 186 5.65 35.57 6.59
CA SER A 186 5.84 34.79 7.82
C SER A 186 6.85 33.65 7.65
N VAL A 187 7.10 33.19 6.42
CA VAL A 187 8.01 32.09 6.11
C VAL A 187 9.43 32.62 5.99
N THR A 188 10.19 32.50 7.08
CA THR A 188 11.59 32.94 7.19
C THR A 188 12.46 31.85 7.83
N ALA A 189 13.76 31.86 7.55
CA ALA A 189 14.77 31.08 8.27
C ALA A 189 15.88 32.00 8.74
N ASP A 190 16.20 31.96 10.04
CA ASP A 190 17.23 32.81 10.67
C ASP A 190 17.08 34.33 10.38
N GLY A 191 15.85 34.77 10.13
CA GLY A 191 15.51 36.16 9.78
C GLY A 191 15.52 36.46 8.27
N ASP A 192 15.97 35.53 7.42
CA ASP A 192 15.97 35.67 5.97
C ASP A 192 14.68 35.10 5.34
N SER A 193 14.18 35.80 4.32
CA SER A 193 12.99 35.41 3.56
C SER A 193 13.24 34.15 2.75
N LEU A 194 12.46 33.08 3.00
CA LEU A 194 12.54 31.83 2.25
C LEU A 194 11.56 31.82 1.07
N PRO A 195 11.91 31.18 -0.07
CA PRO A 195 10.97 31.05 -1.19
C PRO A 195 9.74 30.20 -0.80
N THR A 196 8.58 30.50 -1.41
CA THR A 196 7.30 29.80 -1.17
C THR A 196 6.79 29.14 -2.46
N PRO A 197 7.53 28.19 -3.05
CA PRO A 197 7.24 27.67 -4.38
C PRO A 197 5.95 26.84 -4.45
N THR A 198 5.62 26.07 -3.41
CA THR A 198 4.42 25.23 -3.37
C THR A 198 3.17 26.11 -3.31
N TYR A 199 3.22 27.18 -2.52
CA TYR A 199 2.17 28.19 -2.46
C TYR A 199 2.02 28.91 -3.80
N ASN A 200 3.12 29.35 -4.42
CA ASN A 200 3.07 30.06 -5.70
C ASN A 200 2.49 29.17 -6.81
N LEU A 201 2.91 27.90 -6.87
CA LEU A 201 2.43 26.93 -7.85
C LEU A 201 0.96 26.55 -7.63
N SER A 202 0.45 26.63 -6.39
CA SER A 202 -0.98 26.46 -6.07
C SER A 202 -1.86 27.50 -6.79
N ILE A 203 -1.40 28.76 -6.84
CA ILE A 203 -2.06 29.86 -7.56
C ILE A 203 -1.87 29.72 -9.07
N LEU A 204 -0.63 29.48 -9.52
CA LEU A 204 -0.33 29.31 -10.94
C LEU A 204 -1.11 28.15 -11.57
N GLU A 205 -1.34 27.08 -10.81
CA GLU A 205 -2.20 25.98 -11.27
C GLU A 205 -3.57 26.51 -11.70
N ASP A 206 -4.26 27.31 -10.88
CA ASP A 206 -5.58 27.87 -11.21
C ASP A 206 -5.55 28.87 -12.38
N MET A 207 -4.43 29.59 -12.56
CA MET A 207 -4.22 30.52 -13.67
C MET A 207 -4.06 29.78 -15.01
N PHE A 208 -3.41 28.62 -15.00
CA PHE A 208 -3.07 27.83 -16.19
C PHE A 208 -3.95 26.59 -16.40
N LEU A 209 -4.93 26.32 -15.52
CA LEU A 209 -5.86 25.17 -15.64
C LEU A 209 -6.49 25.08 -17.03
N GLU A 210 -7.02 26.19 -17.55
CA GLU A 210 -7.72 26.20 -18.85
C GLU A 210 -6.74 26.02 -20.02
N GLU A 211 -5.60 26.71 -20.01
CA GLU A 211 -4.58 26.60 -21.06
C GLU A 211 -4.02 25.18 -21.15
N ASN A 212 -3.66 24.59 -20.02
CA ASN A 212 -3.19 23.21 -19.95
C ASN A 212 -4.26 22.23 -20.46
N SER A 213 -5.54 22.45 -20.09
CA SER A 213 -6.65 21.61 -20.59
C SER A 213 -6.80 21.71 -22.11
N ASN A 214 -6.74 22.93 -22.67
CA ASN A 214 -6.79 23.16 -24.12
C ASN A 214 -5.64 22.48 -24.89
N LEU A 215 -4.41 22.62 -24.38
CA LEU A 215 -3.23 22.02 -24.99
C LEU A 215 -3.34 20.49 -25.04
N LEU A 216 -3.87 19.89 -23.98
CA LEU A 216 -4.09 18.46 -23.88
C LEU A 216 -5.21 18.00 -24.83
N GLU A 217 -6.37 18.66 -24.82
CA GLU A 217 -7.53 18.37 -25.70
C GLU A 217 -7.15 18.39 -27.19
N ASN A 218 -6.40 19.42 -27.62
CA ASN A 218 -5.94 19.56 -29.00
C ASN A 218 -5.03 18.42 -29.47
N ARG A 219 -4.30 17.75 -28.56
CA ARG A 219 -3.47 16.60 -28.92
C ARG A 219 -4.30 15.33 -29.08
N LEU A 220 -5.33 15.12 -28.26
CA LEU A 220 -6.17 13.92 -28.33
C LEU A 220 -6.94 13.81 -29.65
N SER A 221 -7.43 14.93 -30.18
CA SER A 221 -8.16 14.95 -31.46
C SER A 221 -7.35 14.38 -32.63
N GLN A 222 -6.02 14.33 -32.51
CA GLN A 222 -5.12 13.84 -33.54
C GLN A 222 -4.82 12.32 -33.45
N TRP A 223 -5.27 11.62 -32.40
CA TRP A 223 -4.91 10.23 -32.10
C TRP A 223 -6.13 9.39 -31.68
N LYS A 224 -6.49 8.38 -32.49
CA LYS A 224 -7.67 7.53 -32.22
C LYS A 224 -7.52 6.61 -31.00
N ALA A 225 -6.34 6.01 -30.80
CA ALA A 225 -6.10 5.03 -29.71
C ALA A 225 -5.74 5.67 -28.36
N LEU A 226 -5.49 6.98 -28.34
CA LEU A 226 -4.99 7.69 -27.16
C LEU A 226 -6.06 7.83 -26.04
N PRO A 227 -7.33 8.15 -26.33
CA PRO A 227 -8.39 8.13 -25.32
C PRO A 227 -8.49 6.79 -24.59
N ASP A 228 -8.44 5.69 -25.34
CA ASP A 228 -8.55 4.33 -24.81
C ASP A 228 -7.34 4.00 -23.92
N ALA A 229 -6.13 4.37 -24.34
CA ALA A 229 -4.93 4.21 -23.53
C ALA A 229 -5.00 5.01 -22.22
N LEU A 230 -5.54 6.23 -22.24
CA LEU A 230 -5.75 7.04 -21.05
C LEU A 230 -6.77 6.41 -20.10
N ILE A 231 -7.84 5.81 -20.63
CA ILE A 231 -8.80 5.05 -19.83
C ILE A 231 -8.10 3.87 -19.14
N LEU A 232 -7.30 3.09 -19.86
CA LEU A 232 -6.56 1.96 -19.29
C LEU A 232 -5.59 2.40 -18.19
N LEU A 233 -4.83 3.47 -18.41
CA LEU A 233 -3.90 4.00 -17.40
C LEU A 233 -4.62 4.48 -16.14
N LYS A 234 -5.80 5.12 -16.29
CA LYS A 234 -6.64 5.53 -15.15
C LYS A 234 -7.18 4.32 -14.40
N ILE A 235 -7.69 3.31 -15.10
CA ILE A 235 -8.16 2.06 -14.48
C ILE A 235 -7.01 1.42 -13.70
N TRP A 236 -5.86 1.20 -14.35
CA TRP A 236 -4.68 0.62 -13.73
C TRP A 236 -4.22 1.37 -12.47
N ALA A 237 -4.16 2.70 -12.55
CA ALA A 237 -3.77 3.53 -11.42
C ALA A 237 -4.80 3.46 -10.29
N ARG A 238 -6.10 3.55 -10.57
CA ARG A 238 -7.17 3.48 -9.57
C ARG A 238 -7.26 2.12 -8.86
N GLN A 239 -6.94 1.04 -9.56
CA GLN A 239 -6.83 -0.28 -8.93
C GLN A 239 -5.69 -0.35 -7.90
N ARG A 240 -4.76 0.61 -7.90
CA ARG A 240 -3.60 0.68 -7.00
C ARG A 240 -3.68 1.97 -6.20
N SER A 241 -4.43 1.92 -5.10
CA SER A 241 -4.69 3.09 -4.26
C SER A 241 -3.43 3.85 -3.85
N SER A 242 -2.29 3.17 -3.68
CA SER A 242 -1.05 3.81 -3.26
C SER A 242 -0.44 4.76 -4.30
N ILE A 243 -0.62 4.52 -5.60
CA ILE A 243 -0.07 5.35 -6.69
C ILE A 243 -1.08 6.34 -7.25
N TYR A 244 -2.38 6.11 -7.01
CA TYR A 244 -3.45 7.08 -7.29
C TYR A 244 -3.75 7.89 -6.01
N ALA A 245 -2.85 8.83 -5.72
CA ALA A 245 -2.81 9.64 -4.51
C ALA A 245 -2.35 11.07 -4.84
N HIS A 246 -2.56 12.02 -3.92
CA HIS A 246 -2.25 13.44 -4.13
C HIS A 246 -0.77 13.72 -4.40
N ASP A 247 0.11 12.85 -3.92
CA ASP A 247 1.56 12.97 -4.03
C ASP A 247 2.17 12.05 -5.12
N CYS A 248 1.34 11.49 -6.00
CA CYS A 248 1.76 10.59 -7.07
C CYS A 248 0.96 10.87 -8.36
N LEU A 249 0.25 9.88 -8.92
CA LEU A 249 -0.52 10.04 -10.15
C LEU A 249 -1.95 10.49 -9.84
N ASN A 250 -2.44 11.36 -10.70
CA ASN A 250 -3.85 11.65 -10.86
C ASN A 250 -4.21 11.59 -12.36
N GLY A 251 -5.50 11.74 -12.68
CA GLY A 251 -5.96 11.67 -14.07
C GLY A 251 -5.32 12.72 -15.00
N PHE A 252 -4.95 13.89 -14.47
CA PHE A 252 -4.29 14.96 -15.22
C PHE A 252 -2.82 14.63 -15.50
N LEU A 253 -2.05 14.22 -14.49
CA LEU A 253 -0.64 13.85 -14.64
C LEU A 253 -0.43 12.66 -15.58
N ILE A 254 -1.31 11.67 -15.53
CA ILE A 254 -1.32 10.57 -16.52
C ILE A 254 -1.39 11.12 -17.94
N PHE A 255 -2.28 12.09 -18.17
CA PHE A 255 -2.46 12.67 -19.49
C PHE A 255 -1.26 13.56 -19.89
N VAL A 256 -0.70 14.33 -18.96
CA VAL A 256 0.52 15.11 -19.21
C VAL A 256 1.68 14.20 -19.63
N ILE A 257 1.94 13.11 -18.91
CA ILE A 257 3.00 12.14 -19.24
C ILE A 257 2.77 11.54 -20.62
N VAL A 258 1.56 11.06 -20.92
CA VAL A 258 1.23 10.45 -22.22
C VAL A 258 1.36 11.47 -23.36
N SER A 259 1.00 12.73 -23.12
CA SER A 259 1.15 13.82 -24.08
C SER A 259 2.61 14.16 -24.36
N PHE A 260 3.47 14.09 -23.34
CA PHE A 260 4.91 14.19 -23.49
C PHE A 260 5.44 13.08 -24.39
N LEU A 261 5.05 11.82 -24.13
CA LEU A 261 5.46 10.69 -24.96
C LEU A 261 5.04 10.83 -26.42
N ALA A 262 3.80 11.30 -26.65
CA ALA A 262 3.29 11.56 -27.99
C ALA A 262 4.10 12.66 -28.70
N ARG A 263 4.41 13.76 -27.99
CA ARG A 263 5.13 14.91 -28.57
C ARG A 263 6.55 14.55 -28.99
N PHE A 264 7.27 13.81 -28.16
CA PHE A 264 8.67 13.47 -28.37
C PHE A 264 8.88 12.16 -29.13
N GLY A 265 7.82 11.53 -29.63
CA GLY A 265 7.89 10.35 -30.51
C GLY A 265 8.25 9.05 -29.79
N TYR A 266 8.03 8.97 -28.47
CA TYR A 266 8.17 7.71 -27.73
C TYR A 266 7.05 6.72 -28.06
N ILE A 267 5.87 7.25 -28.41
CA ILE A 267 4.73 6.50 -28.93
C ILE A 267 4.39 6.95 -30.36
N GLU A 268 3.75 6.08 -31.13
CA GLU A 268 3.41 6.28 -32.54
C GLU A 268 1.90 6.14 -32.79
N LYS A 269 1.38 6.84 -33.81
CA LYS A 269 -0.06 6.87 -34.13
C LYS A 269 -0.64 5.53 -34.58
N SER A 270 0.20 4.61 -35.06
CA SER A 270 -0.15 3.27 -35.50
C SER A 270 -0.42 2.31 -34.33
N GLN A 271 0.01 2.66 -33.12
CA GLN A 271 -0.06 1.78 -31.97
C GLN A 271 -1.47 1.71 -31.38
N ASN A 272 -1.83 0.54 -30.84
CA ASN A 272 -3.08 0.35 -30.12
C ASN A 272 -2.98 0.81 -28.66
N ALA A 273 -4.13 0.83 -27.97
CA ALA A 273 -4.22 1.33 -26.59
C ALA A 273 -3.32 0.57 -25.61
N LEU A 274 -3.24 -0.76 -25.73
CA LEU A 274 -2.42 -1.60 -24.85
C LEU A 274 -0.92 -1.38 -25.09
N GLN A 275 -0.50 -1.18 -26.34
CA GLN A 275 0.88 -0.85 -26.68
C GLN A 275 1.29 0.52 -26.13
N ILE A 276 0.40 1.53 -26.21
CA ILE A 276 0.64 2.85 -25.60
C ILE A 276 0.72 2.72 -24.07
N PHE A 277 -0.16 1.95 -23.46
CA PHE A 277 -0.12 1.63 -22.03
C PHE A 277 1.22 1.01 -21.62
N THR A 278 1.65 -0.06 -22.29
CA THR A 278 2.92 -0.75 -22.00
C THR A 278 4.11 0.18 -22.17
N LYS A 279 4.19 0.93 -23.28
CA LYS A 279 5.28 1.91 -23.50
C LYS A 279 5.29 3.02 -22.44
N THR A 280 4.12 3.43 -21.95
CA THR A 280 4.02 4.43 -20.87
C THR A 280 4.60 3.87 -19.58
N LEU A 281 4.29 2.62 -19.22
CA LEU A 281 4.88 1.97 -18.05
C LEU A 281 6.39 1.75 -18.21
N GLU A 282 6.86 1.33 -19.39
CA GLU A 282 8.29 1.19 -19.69
C GLU A 282 9.03 2.52 -19.58
N PHE A 283 8.40 3.61 -20.01
CA PHE A 283 8.97 4.94 -19.82
C PHE A 283 9.05 5.31 -18.33
N ILE A 284 7.98 5.07 -17.56
CA ILE A 284 7.96 5.36 -16.12
C ILE A 284 9.07 4.62 -15.38
N THR A 285 9.35 3.36 -15.75
CA THR A 285 10.37 2.54 -15.08
C THR A 285 11.80 2.92 -15.44
N THR A 286 12.04 3.40 -16.66
CA THR A 286 13.39 3.64 -17.20
C THR A 286 13.80 5.11 -17.20
N HIS A 287 12.85 6.04 -17.24
CA HIS A 287 13.14 7.48 -17.31
C HIS A 287 13.62 8.03 -15.97
N ASP A 288 14.58 8.94 -16.04
CA ASP A 288 15.14 9.64 -14.88
C ASP A 288 14.34 10.92 -14.57
N PHE A 289 13.27 10.78 -13.80
CA PHE A 289 12.41 11.90 -13.40
C PHE A 289 13.08 12.89 -12.44
N GLU A 290 14.00 12.41 -11.59
CA GLU A 290 14.64 13.21 -10.53
C GLU A 290 15.83 13.98 -11.09
N GLY A 291 16.64 13.34 -11.94
CA GLY A 291 17.78 14.00 -12.57
C GLY A 291 17.43 14.78 -13.84
N SER A 292 16.60 14.23 -14.74
CA SER A 292 16.35 14.87 -16.04
C SER A 292 14.99 15.59 -16.16
N GLY A 293 14.01 15.27 -15.32
CA GLY A 293 12.65 15.83 -15.39
C GLY A 293 11.95 15.58 -16.74
N LEU A 294 10.81 16.24 -16.95
CA LEU A 294 10.07 16.29 -18.21
C LEU A 294 9.86 17.76 -18.60
N PHE A 295 10.39 18.17 -19.76
CA PHE A 295 10.32 19.56 -20.23
C PHE A 295 9.65 19.67 -21.60
N PHE A 296 8.54 20.40 -21.70
CA PHE A 296 7.79 20.61 -22.94
C PHE A 296 8.40 21.72 -23.82
N THR A 297 9.62 21.55 -24.31
CA THR A 297 10.27 22.56 -25.15
C THR A 297 9.54 22.81 -26.49
N ALA A 298 9.67 24.03 -27.04
CA ALA A 298 9.01 24.45 -28.27
C ALA A 298 9.43 23.64 -29.52
N GLY A 299 10.60 22.97 -29.48
CA GLY A 299 11.10 22.07 -30.53
C GLY A 299 11.02 20.58 -30.18
N LYS A 300 11.28 19.69 -31.16
CA LYS A 300 11.53 18.25 -30.90
C LYS A 300 12.90 17.98 -30.25
N THR A 301 13.72 19.01 -30.15
CA THR A 301 15.06 18.92 -29.58
C THR A 301 14.96 18.73 -28.07
N LYS A 302 15.49 17.60 -27.58
CA LYS A 302 15.77 17.37 -26.15
C LYS A 302 16.85 18.34 -25.69
N ILE A 303 16.52 19.62 -25.55
CA ILE A 303 17.39 20.55 -24.86
C ILE A 303 17.21 20.21 -23.38
N LEU A 304 18.11 19.38 -22.85
CA LEU A 304 18.47 19.37 -21.45
C LEU A 304 18.87 20.81 -21.10
N ALA A 305 17.91 21.63 -20.72
CA ALA A 305 18.20 22.97 -20.23
C ALA A 305 18.91 22.77 -18.89
N SER A 306 20.23 22.71 -18.95
CA SER A 306 21.17 22.85 -17.83
C SER A 306 21.27 24.33 -17.44
N THR A 307 20.14 25.04 -17.40
CA THR A 307 20.07 26.40 -16.90
C THR A 307 20.23 26.37 -15.37
N GLU A 308 20.90 27.37 -14.81
CA GLU A 308 21.03 27.53 -13.35
C GLU A 308 19.67 27.50 -12.63
N GLU A 309 18.61 28.01 -13.28
CA GLU A 309 17.24 27.93 -12.77
C GLU A 309 16.75 26.48 -12.60
N ASN A 310 17.06 25.59 -13.53
CA ASN A 310 16.66 24.19 -13.42
C ASN A 310 17.40 23.46 -12.30
N LYS A 311 18.60 23.91 -11.93
CA LYS A 311 19.27 23.39 -10.72
C LYS A 311 18.53 23.82 -9.46
N LYS A 312 18.19 25.11 -9.36
CA LYS A 312 17.39 25.64 -8.24
C LYS A 312 16.03 24.94 -8.11
N PHE A 313 15.35 24.65 -9.22
CA PHE A 313 14.06 23.95 -9.16
C PHE A 313 14.18 22.50 -8.68
N LYS A 314 15.29 21.82 -9.01
CA LYS A 314 15.57 20.47 -8.50
C LYS A 314 15.85 20.43 -7.01
N GLU A 315 16.37 21.51 -6.44
CA GLU A 315 16.53 21.64 -4.99
C GLU A 315 15.16 21.78 -4.28
N LEU A 316 14.16 22.34 -4.98
CA LEU A 316 12.82 22.58 -4.42
C LEU A 316 11.87 21.40 -4.59
N PHE A 317 11.94 20.67 -5.70
CA PHE A 317 11.03 19.57 -6.02
C PHE A 317 11.76 18.32 -6.52
N PRO A 318 11.37 17.12 -6.06
CA PRO A 318 11.98 15.87 -6.51
C PRO A 318 11.60 15.54 -7.96
N VAL A 319 10.45 16.00 -8.45
CA VAL A 319 9.98 15.74 -9.81
C VAL A 319 9.62 17.06 -10.49
N LEU A 320 10.20 17.27 -11.67
CA LEU A 320 9.93 18.43 -12.52
C LEU A 320 9.20 17.99 -13.78
N ILE A 321 7.95 18.43 -13.94
CA ILE A 321 7.21 18.36 -15.21
C ILE A 321 6.84 19.78 -15.60
N CYS A 322 7.69 20.42 -16.40
CA CYS A 322 7.57 21.84 -16.69
C CYS A 322 7.27 22.09 -18.16
N ASP A 323 6.40 23.07 -18.43
CA ASP A 323 6.37 23.74 -19.71
C ASP A 323 7.28 24.98 -19.63
N PRO A 324 8.37 25.06 -20.42
CA PRO A 324 9.27 26.21 -20.44
C PRO A 324 8.58 27.53 -20.79
N SER A 325 7.40 27.51 -21.41
CA SER A 325 6.62 28.71 -21.71
C SER A 325 5.86 29.26 -20.51
N THR A 326 5.50 28.41 -19.53
CA THR A 326 4.69 28.80 -18.37
C THR A 326 5.49 28.83 -17.07
N HIS A 327 6.68 28.22 -17.03
CA HIS A 327 7.50 28.04 -15.83
C HIS A 327 6.75 27.38 -14.65
N VAL A 328 5.66 26.67 -14.91
CA VAL A 328 4.88 25.93 -13.91
C VAL A 328 5.36 24.49 -13.84
N ASN A 329 5.71 24.03 -12.64
CA ASN A 329 5.89 22.60 -12.40
C ASN A 329 4.53 21.93 -12.18
N LEU A 330 4.06 21.15 -13.15
CA LEU A 330 2.80 20.43 -13.09
C LEU A 330 2.80 19.28 -12.07
N ALA A 331 3.99 18.81 -11.66
CA ALA A 331 4.19 17.70 -10.71
C ALA A 331 4.62 18.18 -9.32
N PHE A 332 4.35 19.43 -8.95
CA PHE A 332 4.88 20.02 -7.71
C PHE A 332 4.42 19.34 -6.41
N ARG A 333 3.34 18.56 -6.45
CA ARG A 333 2.87 17.73 -5.33
C ARG A 333 3.51 16.33 -5.31
N MET A 334 4.10 15.88 -6.42
CA MET A 334 4.67 14.54 -6.54
C MET A 334 5.90 14.41 -5.65
N THR A 335 5.91 13.40 -4.78
CA THR A 335 7.05 13.11 -3.89
C THR A 335 7.99 12.07 -4.49
N SER A 336 9.23 12.02 -4.02
CA SER A 336 10.16 10.93 -4.37
C SER A 336 9.60 9.57 -3.96
N ILE A 337 8.97 9.49 -2.77
CA ILE A 337 8.32 8.28 -2.26
C ILE A 337 7.22 7.81 -3.22
N GLY A 338 6.32 8.71 -3.63
CA GLY A 338 5.27 8.41 -4.60
C GLY A 338 5.83 7.94 -5.95
N LEU A 339 6.88 8.60 -6.45
CA LEU A 339 7.56 8.20 -7.68
C LEU A 339 8.21 6.82 -7.59
N HIS A 340 8.90 6.50 -6.50
CA HIS A 340 9.52 5.19 -6.31
C HIS A 340 8.47 4.08 -6.25
N GLU A 341 7.35 4.31 -5.58
CA GLU A 341 6.23 3.37 -5.60
C GLU A 341 5.66 3.19 -7.02
N LEU A 342 5.50 4.28 -7.75
CA LEU A 342 5.02 4.25 -9.13
C LEU A 342 5.94 3.42 -10.03
N ARG A 343 7.25 3.63 -9.94
CA ARG A 343 8.26 2.85 -10.67
C ARG A 343 8.17 1.35 -10.32
N HIS A 344 8.04 1.03 -9.04
CA HIS A 344 7.91 -0.36 -8.59
C HIS A 344 6.63 -1.03 -9.10
N GLU A 345 5.49 -0.34 -9.04
CA GLU A 345 4.21 -0.84 -9.55
C GLU A 345 4.21 -1.01 -11.07
N ALA A 346 4.79 -0.05 -11.81
CA ALA A 346 4.94 -0.13 -13.25
C ALA A 346 5.82 -1.33 -13.65
N SER A 347 6.97 -1.52 -12.99
CA SER A 347 7.87 -2.66 -13.22
C SER A 347 7.19 -4.00 -12.90
N SER A 348 6.48 -4.08 -11.77
CA SER A 348 5.75 -5.27 -11.37
C SER A 348 4.64 -5.63 -12.36
N THR A 349 3.90 -4.62 -12.83
CA THR A 349 2.84 -4.81 -13.83
C THR A 349 3.40 -5.33 -15.16
N LEU A 350 4.49 -4.73 -15.66
CA LEU A 350 5.15 -5.18 -16.89
C LEU A 350 5.65 -6.62 -16.80
N THR A 351 6.21 -7.01 -15.65
CA THR A 351 6.68 -8.38 -15.42
C THR A 351 5.52 -9.37 -15.40
N ARG A 352 4.42 -9.06 -14.69
CA ARG A 352 3.23 -9.94 -14.59
C ARG A 352 2.52 -10.12 -15.92
N MET A 353 2.42 -9.06 -16.71
CA MET A 353 1.86 -9.11 -18.06
C MET A 353 2.70 -9.96 -19.04
N LYS A 354 4.00 -10.16 -18.77
CA LYS A 354 4.88 -11.02 -19.59
C LYS A 354 4.85 -12.49 -19.16
N LEU A 355 4.61 -12.77 -17.88
CA LEU A 355 4.79 -14.10 -17.28
C LEU A 355 3.52 -14.96 -17.24
N SER A 356 2.33 -14.36 -17.34
CA SER A 356 1.08 -15.07 -17.01
C SER A 356 -0.04 -14.82 -18.02
N ASP A 357 -0.83 -15.87 -18.28
CA ASP A 357 -2.08 -15.79 -19.06
C ASP A 357 -3.16 -14.93 -18.35
N GLY A 358 -2.97 -14.60 -17.06
CA GLY A 358 -3.84 -13.75 -16.23
C GLY A 358 -3.33 -12.33 -15.97
N GLY A 359 -2.25 -11.91 -16.63
CA GLY A 359 -1.62 -10.61 -16.36
C GLY A 359 -2.51 -9.41 -16.69
N PHE A 360 -3.49 -9.58 -17.59
CA PHE A 360 -4.50 -8.56 -17.90
C PHE A 360 -5.46 -8.33 -16.72
N GLU A 361 -5.98 -9.41 -16.15
CA GLU A 361 -6.89 -9.38 -15.00
C GLU A 361 -6.18 -8.81 -13.76
N GLU A 362 -4.91 -9.16 -13.53
CA GLU A 362 -4.10 -8.57 -12.47
C GLU A 362 -3.82 -7.07 -12.68
N ALA A 363 -3.69 -6.63 -13.93
CA ALA A 363 -3.43 -5.23 -14.24
C ALA A 363 -4.67 -4.34 -14.05
N PHE A 364 -5.83 -4.80 -14.54
CA PHE A 364 -7.01 -3.94 -14.73
C PHE A 364 -8.24 -4.34 -13.89
N MET A 365 -8.37 -5.61 -13.51
CA MET A 365 -9.57 -6.13 -12.82
C MET A 365 -9.36 -6.37 -11.32
N THR A 366 -8.10 -6.54 -10.90
CA THR A 366 -7.75 -6.85 -9.50
C THR A 366 -7.42 -5.58 -8.74
N LYS A 367 -8.26 -5.22 -7.77
CA LYS A 367 -8.01 -4.11 -6.86
C LYS A 367 -6.94 -4.48 -5.84
N ILE A 368 -5.87 -3.69 -5.79
CA ILE A 368 -4.82 -3.76 -4.78
C ILE A 368 -5.08 -2.64 -3.78
N ASP A 369 -5.87 -2.97 -2.76
CA ASP A 369 -6.14 -2.07 -1.65
C ASP A 369 -4.90 -1.88 -0.77
N TYR A 370 -4.87 -0.75 -0.07
CA TYR A 370 -3.75 -0.35 0.79
C TYR A 370 -3.31 -1.47 1.75
N PRO A 371 -4.21 -2.18 2.47
CA PRO A 371 -3.80 -3.23 3.41
C PRO A 371 -3.24 -4.50 2.75
N VAL A 372 -3.52 -4.73 1.46
CA VAL A 372 -3.04 -5.90 0.72
C VAL A 372 -1.62 -5.67 0.20
N LYS A 373 -1.22 -4.41 0.02
CA LYS A 373 0.07 -4.04 -0.57
C LYS A 373 1.25 -4.17 0.40
N TYR A 374 1.03 -3.92 1.68
CA TYR A 374 2.10 -3.78 2.68
C TYR A 374 2.08 -4.93 3.70
N ASP A 375 3.24 -5.25 4.25
CA ASP A 375 3.40 -6.32 5.24
C ASP A 375 2.98 -5.85 6.65
N HIS A 376 3.21 -4.57 6.96
CA HIS A 376 2.70 -3.92 8.16
C HIS A 376 1.85 -2.72 7.78
N CYS A 377 0.64 -2.65 8.33
CA CYS A 377 -0.29 -1.54 8.16
C CYS A 377 -0.61 -0.92 9.51
N ILE A 378 -0.49 0.40 9.59
CA ILE A 378 -0.75 1.19 10.78
C ILE A 378 -1.74 2.29 10.40
N ARG A 379 -2.69 2.53 11.30
CA ARG A 379 -3.62 3.65 11.25
C ARG A 379 -3.38 4.52 12.49
N LEU A 380 -3.06 5.78 12.28
CA LEU A 380 -2.89 6.77 13.34
C LEU A 380 -4.13 7.65 13.45
N HIS A 381 -4.70 7.72 14.64
CA HIS A 381 -5.79 8.63 14.99
C HIS A 381 -5.18 9.87 15.61
N LEU A 382 -5.43 11.03 15.00
CA LEU A 382 -4.74 12.27 15.35
C LEU A 382 -5.71 13.39 15.76
N GLU A 383 -7.00 13.06 15.95
CA GLU A 383 -8.04 14.01 16.36
C GLU A 383 -7.66 14.73 17.67
N GLY A 384 -7.55 16.05 17.59
CA GLY A 384 -7.18 16.91 18.72
C GLY A 384 -5.73 16.78 19.18
N LYS A 385 -4.88 16.02 18.47
CA LYS A 385 -3.45 15.82 18.79
C LYS A 385 -2.52 16.72 17.97
N ILE A 386 -3.08 17.44 17.00
CA ILE A 386 -2.31 18.19 16.01
C ILE A 386 -2.09 19.68 16.39
N ALA A 387 -2.80 20.23 17.39
CA ALA A 387 -2.62 21.61 17.88
C ALA A 387 -1.51 21.69 18.97
N GLU A 388 -0.59 22.67 19.13
CA GLU A 388 -0.46 24.12 18.77
C GLU A 388 1.03 24.63 18.97
N PRO A 389 1.50 25.82 18.46
CA PRO A 389 1.25 27.15 19.08
C PRO A 389 1.07 28.35 18.12
N THR A 390 0.90 28.16 16.81
CA THR A 390 0.58 29.25 15.87
C THR A 390 -0.61 28.83 15.04
N SER A 391 -1.71 29.57 15.14
CA SER A 391 -3.06 29.33 14.59
C SER A 391 -3.19 29.15 13.07
N VAL A 392 -2.09 28.90 12.34
CA VAL A 392 -2.02 28.83 10.88
C VAL A 392 -1.62 27.43 10.43
N PHE A 393 -2.53 26.74 9.74
CA PHE A 393 -2.33 25.38 9.20
C PHE A 393 -1.67 25.37 7.82
N CYS A 394 -1.52 26.53 7.20
CA CYS A 394 -1.07 26.68 5.82
C CYS A 394 0.10 27.66 5.73
N LEU A 395 1.28 27.17 5.34
CA LEU A 395 2.42 28.01 4.95
C LEU A 395 2.71 27.74 3.45
N ASP A 396 3.99 27.60 3.05
CA ASP A 396 4.32 27.11 1.72
C ASP A 396 3.64 25.75 1.46
N LYS A 397 3.78 24.84 2.42
CA LYS A 397 3.09 23.54 2.46
C LYS A 397 2.00 23.55 3.54
N GLU A 398 1.00 22.71 3.35
CA GLU A 398 -0.04 22.47 4.35
C GLU A 398 0.53 21.62 5.48
N TYR A 399 0.06 21.85 6.70
CA TYR A 399 0.53 21.18 7.90
C TYR A 399 0.52 19.65 7.77
N TRP A 400 -0.54 19.06 7.22
CA TRP A 400 -0.64 17.60 7.07
C TRP A 400 0.44 17.02 6.15
N ARG A 401 0.86 17.74 5.10
CA ARG A 401 1.95 17.31 4.21
C ARG A 401 3.30 17.34 4.91
N ILE A 402 3.50 18.33 5.77
CA ILE A 402 4.69 18.41 6.62
C ILE A 402 4.68 17.26 7.63
N TYR A 403 3.52 16.97 8.22
CA TYR A 403 3.36 15.89 9.19
C TYR A 403 3.54 14.50 8.56
N GLU A 404 3.00 14.26 7.35
CA GLU A 404 3.26 13.04 6.55
C GLU A 404 4.77 12.81 6.39
N GLN A 405 5.52 13.86 6.00
CA GLN A 405 6.96 13.79 5.84
C GLN A 405 7.68 13.56 7.18
N LYS A 406 7.24 14.23 8.26
CA LYS A 406 7.79 14.04 9.62
C LYS A 406 7.64 12.58 10.05
N VAL A 407 6.45 11.99 9.90
CA VAL A 407 6.18 10.59 10.23
C VAL A 407 7.03 9.65 9.37
N HIS A 408 7.10 9.90 8.06
CA HIS A 408 7.96 9.12 7.15
C HIS A 408 9.42 9.14 7.61
N SER A 409 10.00 10.32 7.83
CA SER A 409 11.41 10.46 8.22
C SER A 409 11.72 9.82 9.58
N LEU A 410 10.80 9.89 10.55
CA LEU A 410 10.96 9.20 11.84
C LEU A 410 11.00 7.67 11.68
N LEU A 411 10.09 7.13 10.87
CA LEU A 411 10.04 5.69 10.61
C LEU A 411 11.21 5.21 9.76
N GLU A 412 11.63 5.99 8.77
CA GLU A 412 12.81 5.69 7.95
C GLU A 412 14.08 5.65 8.81
N GLN A 413 14.27 6.65 9.68
CA GLN A 413 15.39 6.70 10.62
C GLN A 413 15.34 5.55 11.63
N GLY A 414 14.16 5.24 12.18
CA GLY A 414 14.01 4.26 13.25
C GLY A 414 13.99 2.79 12.78
N LEU A 415 13.42 2.52 11.60
CA LEU A 415 13.31 1.15 11.08
C LEU A 415 14.51 0.76 10.20
N GLY A 416 15.18 1.72 9.57
CA GLY A 416 16.37 1.47 8.75
C GLY A 416 16.17 0.34 7.74
N ASP A 417 17.09 -0.63 7.73
CA ASP A 417 17.09 -1.77 6.82
C ASP A 417 16.07 -2.87 7.17
N ARG A 418 15.28 -2.72 8.24
CA ARG A 418 14.10 -3.55 8.52
C ARG A 418 13.02 -3.30 7.48
N ALA A 419 12.85 -2.05 7.07
CA ALA A 419 11.92 -1.64 6.03
C ALA A 419 12.58 -1.72 4.64
N LYS A 420 11.82 -2.21 3.66
CA LYS A 420 12.14 -2.09 2.23
C LYS A 420 11.60 -0.77 1.67
N SER A 421 10.39 -0.42 2.07
CA SER A 421 9.71 0.82 1.67
C SER A 421 8.67 1.20 2.72
N ILE A 422 8.46 2.51 2.88
CA ILE A 422 7.51 3.10 3.81
C ILE A 422 6.63 4.05 3.02
N ARG A 423 5.31 3.93 3.18
CA ARG A 423 4.31 4.80 2.58
C ARG A 423 3.51 5.46 3.67
N VAL A 424 3.46 6.78 3.68
CA VAL A 424 2.64 7.57 4.61
C VAL A 424 1.69 8.43 3.78
N VAL A 425 0.38 8.27 3.97
CA VAL A 425 -0.63 8.96 3.16
C VAL A 425 -1.82 9.39 4.01
N TRP A 426 -2.18 10.66 3.88
CA TRP A 426 -3.28 11.33 4.56
C TRP A 426 -4.29 11.89 3.56
N ARG A 427 -5.49 11.32 3.55
CA ARG A 427 -6.57 11.63 2.61
C ARG A 427 -7.68 12.46 3.25
N ASN A 428 -7.27 13.47 4.02
CA ASN A 428 -8.14 14.19 4.92
C ASN A 428 -9.02 15.27 4.28
N ALA A 429 -8.63 15.86 3.14
CA ALA A 429 -9.38 16.96 2.53
C ALA A 429 -10.38 16.52 1.44
N ASN A 430 -10.64 15.21 1.32
CA ASN A 430 -11.43 14.70 0.20
C ASN A 430 -12.94 14.98 0.31
N GLN A 431 -13.52 14.95 1.51
CA GLN A 431 -14.94 15.20 1.76
C GLN A 431 -15.11 15.76 3.17
N GLY A 432 -15.97 16.77 3.36
CA GLY A 432 -16.32 17.25 4.70
C GLY A 432 -16.82 18.68 4.75
N SER A 433 -17.06 19.17 5.95
CA SER A 433 -17.50 20.53 6.28
C SER A 433 -16.34 21.43 6.72
N TYR A 434 -15.10 21.14 6.31
CA TYR A 434 -13.91 21.84 6.80
C TYR A 434 -13.86 23.34 6.44
N VAL A 435 -14.67 23.78 5.46
CA VAL A 435 -14.82 25.21 5.17
C VAL A 435 -15.69 25.89 6.24
N GLU A 436 -16.74 25.22 6.71
CA GLU A 436 -17.61 25.71 7.79
C GLU A 436 -16.99 25.53 9.17
N ASP A 437 -16.50 24.33 9.46
CA ASP A 437 -16.06 23.91 10.79
C ASP A 437 -14.60 24.28 11.08
N GLY A 438 -13.84 24.71 10.06
CA GLY A 438 -12.41 24.96 10.12
C GLY A 438 -11.58 23.78 9.63
N LEU A 439 -10.32 24.06 9.33
CA LEU A 439 -9.30 23.10 8.93
C LEU A 439 -8.90 22.13 10.03
N SER A 440 -9.06 22.51 11.30
CA SER A 440 -8.78 21.64 12.45
C SER A 440 -9.49 20.28 12.35
N VAL A 441 -10.70 20.22 11.78
CA VAL A 441 -11.46 18.95 11.63
C VAL A 441 -10.82 17.94 10.68
N LEU A 442 -9.83 18.35 9.88
CA LEU A 442 -9.11 17.47 8.96
C LEU A 442 -8.20 16.46 9.70
N ASP A 443 -8.00 16.62 11.00
CA ASP A 443 -7.28 15.68 11.85
C ASP A 443 -8.11 14.45 12.28
N ARG A 444 -9.44 14.51 12.10
CA ARG A 444 -10.38 13.42 12.36
C ARG A 444 -10.18 12.24 11.42
N GLU A 445 -9.77 12.53 10.19
CA GLU A 445 -9.44 11.49 9.23
C GLU A 445 -8.11 10.85 9.60
N PRO A 446 -8.03 9.51 9.69
CA PRO A 446 -6.81 8.86 10.15
C PRO A 446 -5.69 8.93 9.10
N LEU A 447 -4.45 9.01 9.60
CA LEU A 447 -3.25 8.89 8.79
C LEU A 447 -2.91 7.41 8.58
N PHE A 448 -2.68 7.00 7.33
CA PHE A 448 -2.34 5.62 6.99
C PHE A 448 -0.85 5.46 6.72
N ILE A 449 -0.29 4.38 7.27
CA ILE A 449 1.10 4.00 7.07
C ILE A 449 1.16 2.53 6.63
N GLY A 450 1.93 2.30 5.57
CA GLY A 450 2.16 0.99 4.98
C GLY A 450 3.66 0.74 4.89
N ILE A 451 4.12 -0.37 5.43
CA ILE A 451 5.54 -0.76 5.44
C ILE A 451 5.67 -2.13 4.78
N SER A 452 6.50 -2.20 3.75
CA SER A 452 6.98 -3.48 3.23
C SER A 452 8.29 -3.83 3.91
N ILE A 453 8.41 -5.05 4.44
CA ILE A 453 9.63 -5.49 5.10
C ILE A 453 10.67 -5.92 4.07
N ARG A 454 11.95 -5.76 4.39
CA ARG A 454 13.04 -6.23 3.53
C ARG A 454 13.17 -7.74 3.56
N SER A 455 13.20 -8.29 4.76
CA SER A 455 13.19 -9.74 5.02
C SER A 455 12.74 -9.99 6.46
N THR A 456 12.36 -11.23 6.76
CA THR A 456 11.98 -11.63 8.11
C THR A 456 13.14 -11.58 9.09
N GLU A 457 14.37 -11.85 8.62
CA GLU A 457 15.57 -11.80 9.46
C GLU A 457 15.86 -10.38 9.93
N ASN A 458 15.76 -9.42 9.01
CA ASN A 458 15.94 -8.01 9.34
C ASN A 458 14.81 -7.51 10.23
N ALA A 459 13.55 -7.77 9.86
CA ALA A 459 12.39 -7.26 10.60
C ALA A 459 12.30 -7.82 12.03
N PHE A 460 12.73 -9.06 12.28
CA PHE A 460 12.52 -9.76 13.55
C PHE A 460 13.80 -9.90 14.41
N ARG A 461 14.89 -9.22 14.04
CA ARG A 461 16.11 -9.22 14.87
C ARG A 461 15.87 -8.48 16.18
N MET A 462 16.50 -8.96 17.26
CA MET A 462 16.35 -8.37 18.60
C MET A 462 17.30 -7.20 18.86
N VAL A 463 18.36 -7.06 18.07
CA VAL A 463 19.39 -6.03 18.27
C VAL A 463 19.56 -5.25 16.98
N ASP A 464 19.48 -3.92 17.07
CA ASP A 464 19.93 -3.01 16.02
C ASP A 464 21.28 -2.44 16.40
N ILE A 465 22.24 -2.60 15.49
CA ILE A 465 23.59 -2.06 15.65
C ILE A 465 23.58 -0.64 15.09
N GLY A 466 23.87 0.33 15.95
CA GLY A 466 24.02 1.73 15.63
C GLY A 466 25.49 2.10 15.35
N PRO A 467 25.86 3.37 15.55
CA PRO A 467 27.20 3.86 15.27
C PRO A 467 28.25 3.30 16.23
N ASP A 468 29.49 3.24 15.74
CA ASP A 468 30.67 2.90 16.53
C ASP A 468 30.87 3.92 17.66
N ALA A 469 31.28 3.45 18.85
CA ALA A 469 31.46 4.29 20.03
C ALA A 469 32.50 5.42 19.82
N ASP A 470 33.43 5.24 18.88
CA ASP A 470 34.42 6.27 18.54
C ASP A 470 33.81 7.43 17.73
N ASN A 471 32.68 7.21 17.03
CA ASN A 471 31.99 8.24 16.27
C ASN A 471 31.04 9.06 17.17
N LYS A 472 31.62 9.98 17.94
CA LYS A 472 30.91 10.80 18.94
C LYS A 472 29.69 11.54 18.38
N GLU A 473 29.75 12.06 17.16
CA GLU A 473 28.65 12.83 16.57
C GLU A 473 27.43 11.95 16.27
N GLU A 474 27.66 10.81 15.62
CA GLU A 474 26.58 9.87 15.29
C GLU A 474 26.02 9.20 16.56
N VAL A 475 26.88 8.92 17.55
CA VAL A 475 26.46 8.43 18.87
C VAL A 475 25.51 9.41 19.55
N LEU A 476 25.81 10.71 19.51
CA LEU A 476 24.92 11.74 20.09
C LEU A 476 23.57 11.78 19.36
N LYS A 477 23.55 11.70 18.02
CA LYS A 477 22.31 11.64 17.24
C LYS A 477 21.51 10.39 17.56
N PHE A 478 22.17 9.24 17.66
CA PHE A 478 21.55 7.96 17.98
C PHE A 478 20.94 7.95 19.37
N ARG A 479 21.68 8.41 20.40
CA ARG A 479 21.16 8.57 21.77
C ARG A 479 20.03 9.58 21.86
N LYS A 480 20.11 10.69 21.11
CA LYS A 480 19.02 11.68 21.06
C LYS A 480 17.74 11.06 20.51
N PHE A 481 17.87 10.30 19.42
CA PHE A 481 16.75 9.61 18.79
C PHE A 481 16.18 8.51 19.70
N TRP A 482 17.00 7.56 20.15
CA TRP A 482 16.53 6.39 20.89
C TRP A 482 16.38 6.59 22.40
N GLY A 483 16.98 7.61 23.00
CA GLY A 483 16.90 7.85 24.44
C GLY A 483 17.28 6.64 25.27
N ASP A 484 16.39 6.24 26.17
CA ASP A 484 16.61 5.15 27.14
C ASP A 484 16.72 3.76 26.50
N LYS A 485 16.38 3.63 25.20
CA LYS A 485 16.59 2.39 24.44
C LYS A 485 18.01 2.25 23.88
N SER A 486 18.83 3.30 23.93
CA SER A 486 20.22 3.26 23.49
C SER A 486 21.11 2.67 24.59
N GLU A 487 21.82 1.59 24.27
CA GLU A 487 22.81 0.98 25.15
C GLU A 487 24.14 0.71 24.43
N LEU A 488 25.26 0.89 25.14
CA LEU A 488 26.57 0.50 24.62
C LEU A 488 26.77 -1.02 24.76
N ARG A 489 27.08 -1.67 23.64
CA ARG A 489 27.28 -3.12 23.61
C ARG A 489 28.58 -3.48 22.91
N ARG A 490 29.29 -4.46 23.48
CA ARG A 490 30.41 -5.11 22.81
C ARG A 490 29.86 -6.19 21.87
N LEU A 491 30.15 -6.04 20.58
CA LEU A 491 29.77 -6.97 19.53
C LEU A 491 30.65 -8.23 19.54
N GLU A 492 30.23 -9.27 18.82
CA GLU A 492 30.98 -10.54 18.73
C GLU A 492 32.37 -10.37 18.10
N ASP A 493 32.55 -9.36 17.27
CA ASP A 493 33.83 -9.00 16.65
C ASP A 493 34.72 -8.12 17.56
N GLY A 494 34.29 -7.83 18.79
CA GLY A 494 35.00 -7.04 19.77
C GLY A 494 34.80 -5.52 19.66
N ARG A 495 34.14 -5.02 18.61
CA ARG A 495 33.81 -3.59 18.48
C ARG A 495 32.78 -3.17 19.53
N ILE A 496 32.83 -1.90 19.94
CA ILE A 496 31.86 -1.32 20.86
C ILE A 496 31.01 -0.34 20.06
N ALA A 497 29.70 -0.55 20.04
CA ALA A 497 28.77 0.29 19.32
C ALA A 497 27.58 0.63 20.21
N GLU A 498 26.88 1.72 19.88
CA GLU A 498 25.54 1.96 20.40
C GLU A 498 24.57 0.97 19.75
N CYS A 499 23.65 0.43 20.54
CA CYS A 499 22.67 -0.55 20.12
C CYS A 499 21.29 -0.25 20.70
N THR A 500 20.24 -0.69 20.02
CA THR A 500 18.92 -0.84 20.64
C THR A 500 18.52 -2.30 20.74
N VAL A 501 17.96 -2.70 21.89
CA VAL A 501 17.58 -4.08 22.18
C VAL A 501 16.08 -4.23 22.44
N TRP A 502 15.49 -5.19 21.74
CA TRP A 502 14.08 -5.55 21.73
C TRP A 502 13.92 -6.98 22.26
N GLU A 503 14.02 -7.13 23.58
CA GLU A 503 13.91 -8.43 24.23
C GLU A 503 12.49 -8.97 24.14
N THR A 504 12.34 -10.14 23.51
CA THR A 504 11.05 -10.81 23.38
C THR A 504 11.24 -12.31 23.23
N GLN A 505 10.19 -13.07 23.54
CA GLN A 505 10.18 -14.51 23.34
C GLN A 505 10.25 -14.84 21.84
N GLN A 506 10.83 -15.98 21.48
CA GLN A 506 11.10 -16.35 20.07
C GLN A 506 9.85 -16.27 19.17
N TRP A 507 8.71 -16.75 19.67
CA TRP A 507 7.43 -16.76 18.95
C TRP A 507 6.72 -15.38 18.92
N ARG A 508 7.21 -14.38 19.64
CA ARG A 508 6.74 -12.98 19.61
C ARG A 508 7.67 -12.04 18.85
N ARG A 509 8.72 -12.56 18.21
CA ARG A 509 9.68 -11.72 17.47
C ARG A 509 9.04 -10.98 16.29
N HIS A 510 7.93 -11.47 15.74
CA HIS A 510 7.17 -10.76 14.71
C HIS A 510 6.55 -9.45 15.21
N LEU A 511 6.44 -9.26 16.53
CA LEU A 511 5.93 -8.05 17.17
C LEU A 511 7.00 -6.99 17.44
N ILE A 512 8.29 -7.27 17.16
CA ILE A 512 9.37 -6.30 17.41
C ILE A 512 9.13 -4.99 16.64
N MET A 513 8.75 -5.09 15.36
CA MET A 513 8.40 -3.91 14.55
C MET A 513 7.28 -3.10 15.21
N LYS A 514 6.25 -3.76 15.74
CA LYS A 514 5.14 -3.10 16.45
C LYS A 514 5.63 -2.29 17.66
N GLN A 515 6.47 -2.91 18.48
CA GLN A 515 7.06 -2.26 19.67
C GLN A 515 7.98 -1.10 19.28
N MET A 516 8.77 -1.24 18.21
CA MET A 516 9.63 -0.17 17.68
C MET A 516 8.80 1.05 17.25
N ILE A 517 7.74 0.80 16.48
CA ILE A 517 6.87 1.85 15.96
C ILE A 517 6.15 2.59 17.11
N GLU A 518 5.61 1.84 18.07
CA GLU A 518 5.00 2.41 19.28
C GLU A 518 5.98 3.30 20.04
N TYR A 519 7.21 2.82 20.26
CA TYR A 519 8.25 3.59 20.94
C TYR A 519 8.63 4.88 20.20
N ILE A 520 8.81 4.80 18.87
CA ILE A 520 9.15 5.95 18.02
C ILE A 520 8.04 7.01 18.11
N PHE A 521 6.78 6.60 18.03
CA PHE A 521 5.64 7.52 18.07
C PHE A 521 5.40 8.10 19.45
N GLU A 522 5.52 7.31 20.51
CA GLU A 522 5.43 7.80 21.89
C GLU A 522 6.50 8.87 22.13
N ARG A 523 7.76 8.57 21.78
CA ARG A 523 8.88 9.46 22.06
C ARG A 523 8.89 10.74 21.23
N HIS A 524 8.57 10.65 19.93
CA HIS A 524 8.75 11.78 19.00
C HIS A 524 7.46 12.53 18.66
N LEU A 525 6.29 11.91 18.88
CA LEU A 525 4.99 12.47 18.54
C LEU A 525 4.03 12.51 19.73
N SER A 526 4.40 11.97 20.91
CA SER A 526 3.52 11.87 22.09
C SER A 526 2.21 11.13 21.78
N LEU A 527 2.27 10.13 20.89
CA LEU A 527 1.15 9.25 20.55
C LEU A 527 1.27 7.95 21.33
N TYR A 528 0.16 7.52 21.93
CA TYR A 528 0.12 6.33 22.79
C TYR A 528 -0.67 5.19 22.12
N SER A 529 -0.77 4.04 22.81
CA SER A 529 -1.41 2.84 22.25
C SER A 529 -2.84 3.05 21.76
N ASP A 530 -3.60 4.00 22.32
CA ASP A 530 -4.97 4.30 21.91
C ASP A 530 -5.03 5.07 20.57
N ASP A 531 -3.97 5.82 20.27
CA ASP A 531 -3.85 6.61 19.04
C ASP A 531 -3.36 5.74 17.85
N ILE A 532 -2.83 4.54 18.14
CA ILE A 532 -2.09 3.70 17.18
C ILE A 532 -2.80 2.36 16.98
N VAL A 533 -3.36 2.13 15.79
CA VAL A 533 -3.93 0.82 15.41
C VAL A 533 -2.99 0.11 14.45
N GLN A 534 -2.38 -1.00 14.90
CA GLN A 534 -1.51 -1.86 14.08
C GLN A 534 -2.18 -3.21 13.79
N LEU A 535 -2.11 -3.68 12.54
CA LEU A 535 -2.79 -4.94 12.12
C LEU A 535 -1.95 -6.22 12.33
N VAL A 536 -0.71 -6.11 12.79
CA VAL A 536 0.26 -7.23 12.78
C VAL A 536 -0.06 -8.39 13.74
N ASP A 537 -0.71 -8.11 14.86
CA ASP A 537 -1.01 -9.09 15.91
C ASP A 537 -2.46 -9.58 15.90
N GLN A 538 -3.28 -9.08 14.99
CA GLN A 538 -4.72 -9.36 14.93
C GLN A 538 -5.03 -10.82 14.65
N LEU A 539 -4.07 -11.58 14.10
CA LEU A 539 -4.21 -13.01 13.85
C LEU A 539 -3.51 -13.89 14.90
N ASP A 540 -2.83 -13.30 15.89
CA ASP A 540 -2.07 -14.07 16.89
C ASP A 540 -2.98 -14.97 17.71
N PHE A 541 -4.23 -14.56 17.99
CA PHE A 541 -5.23 -15.41 18.67
C PHE A 541 -5.46 -16.75 17.93
N SER A 542 -5.34 -16.74 16.60
CA SER A 542 -5.47 -17.95 15.78
C SER A 542 -4.22 -18.82 15.86
N LEU A 543 -3.07 -18.26 16.19
CA LEU A 543 -1.84 -19.03 16.35
C LEU A 543 -1.70 -19.58 17.77
N LEU A 544 -2.21 -18.88 18.78
CA LEU A 544 -2.10 -19.26 20.19
C LEU A 544 -2.78 -20.61 20.51
N TYR A 545 -2.04 -21.44 21.24
CA TYR A 545 -2.50 -22.65 21.93
C TYR A 545 -2.14 -22.51 23.42
N GLY A 546 -2.98 -21.80 24.18
CA GLY A 546 -2.64 -21.37 25.54
C GLY A 546 -1.48 -20.36 25.57
N ASP A 547 -0.67 -20.37 26.63
CA ASP A 547 0.49 -19.47 26.85
C ASP A 547 1.81 -19.97 26.23
N LYS A 548 1.78 -20.93 25.31
CA LYS A 548 2.99 -21.61 24.81
C LYS A 548 3.21 -21.41 23.30
N ASP A 549 4.48 -21.46 22.92
CA ASP A 549 4.96 -21.45 21.52
C ASP A 549 4.32 -22.60 20.71
N PRO A 550 3.42 -22.29 19.75
CA PRO A 550 2.77 -23.28 18.89
C PRO A 550 3.62 -23.60 17.64
N THR A 551 4.74 -22.91 17.46
CA THR A 551 5.51 -22.89 16.21
C THR A 551 6.63 -23.91 16.18
N PHE A 552 7.21 -24.29 17.32
CA PHE A 552 8.30 -25.28 17.36
C PHE A 552 8.17 -26.26 18.52
N GLY A 553 7.37 -27.31 18.32
CA GLY A 553 7.53 -28.53 19.12
C GLY A 553 8.90 -29.16 18.86
N ASN A 554 9.48 -29.82 19.88
CA ASN A 554 10.69 -30.63 19.73
C ASN A 554 10.54 -31.80 18.72
N SER A 555 9.35 -32.03 18.17
CA SER A 555 9.03 -33.10 17.22
C SER A 555 9.95 -33.12 15.99
N LEU A 556 10.28 -31.95 15.42
CA LEU A 556 11.21 -31.85 14.29
C LEU A 556 12.64 -32.25 14.66
N TYR A 557 13.11 -31.80 15.82
CA TYR A 557 14.41 -32.19 16.33
C TYR A 557 14.46 -33.71 16.55
N VAL A 558 13.45 -34.26 17.23
CA VAL A 558 13.33 -35.71 17.47
C VAL A 558 13.25 -36.50 16.15
N PHE A 559 12.51 -35.99 15.16
CA PHE A 559 12.43 -36.59 13.83
C PHE A 559 13.79 -36.60 13.11
N LYS A 560 14.59 -35.52 13.20
CA LYS A 560 15.95 -35.50 12.64
C LYS A 560 16.84 -36.57 13.25
N VAL A 561 16.74 -36.78 14.58
CA VAL A 561 17.47 -37.86 15.25
C VAL A 561 16.96 -39.23 14.78
N LEU A 562 15.65 -39.45 14.72
CA LEU A 562 15.06 -40.70 14.22
C LEU A 562 15.49 -41.00 12.78
N SER A 563 15.50 -39.98 11.91
CA SER A 563 15.88 -40.11 10.51
C SER A 563 17.34 -40.54 10.36
N LYS A 564 18.23 -39.94 11.17
CA LYS A 564 19.63 -40.38 11.24
C LYS A 564 19.74 -41.83 11.68
N CYS A 565 19.01 -42.23 12.72
CA CYS A 565 19.02 -43.61 13.20
C CYS A 565 18.52 -44.61 12.14
N LEU A 566 17.49 -44.25 11.38
CA LEU A 566 16.92 -45.07 10.29
C LEU A 566 17.89 -45.25 9.12
N LEU A 567 18.63 -44.19 8.73
CA LEU A 567 19.65 -44.27 7.67
C LEU A 567 20.87 -45.10 8.09
N GLU A 568 21.20 -45.13 9.38
CA GLU A 568 22.36 -45.85 9.92
C GLU A 568 22.09 -47.34 10.24
N ILE A 569 20.87 -47.85 9.98
CA ILE A 569 20.51 -49.25 10.26
C ILE A 569 21.32 -50.19 9.36
N LYS A 570 22.07 -51.10 9.99
CA LYS A 570 22.82 -52.17 9.30
C LYS A 570 22.16 -53.54 9.50
N GLY A 571 22.29 -54.40 8.49
CA GLY A 571 21.84 -55.80 8.55
C GLY A 571 20.33 -55.97 8.38
N ILE A 572 19.75 -55.17 7.47
CA ILE A 572 18.44 -55.38 6.83
C ILE A 572 18.67 -55.73 5.35
N PRO A 573 17.76 -56.43 4.66
CA PRO A 573 18.01 -56.96 3.31
C PRO A 573 18.19 -55.88 2.23
N LEU A 574 17.54 -54.73 2.40
CA LEU A 574 17.66 -53.55 1.53
C LEU A 574 17.94 -52.35 2.43
N ASN A 575 18.90 -51.52 2.02
CA ASN A 575 19.24 -50.32 2.78
C ASN A 575 18.13 -49.28 2.65
N VAL A 576 18.02 -48.42 3.66
CA VAL A 576 17.14 -47.25 3.61
C VAL A 576 17.84 -46.17 2.77
N SER A 577 17.28 -45.86 1.59
CA SER A 577 17.83 -44.86 0.66
C SER A 577 17.32 -43.45 0.95
N GLY A 578 16.10 -43.33 1.48
CA GLY A 578 15.44 -42.05 1.71
C GLY A 578 14.42 -42.09 2.83
N ILE A 579 14.24 -40.95 3.50
CA ILE A 579 13.24 -40.78 4.56
C ILE A 579 12.52 -39.47 4.31
N GLN A 580 11.19 -39.50 4.39
CA GLN A 580 10.37 -38.34 4.09
C GLN A 580 9.27 -38.14 5.15
N PRO A 581 9.17 -36.93 5.74
CA PRO A 581 8.09 -36.62 6.66
C PRO A 581 6.78 -36.36 5.91
N LEU A 582 5.77 -37.21 6.12
CA LEU A 582 4.45 -37.04 5.50
C LEU A 582 3.50 -36.23 6.38
N ASP A 583 3.73 -36.21 7.69
CA ASP A 583 2.87 -35.52 8.63
C ASP A 583 2.90 -33.99 8.48
N SER A 584 1.78 -33.34 8.71
CA SER A 584 1.69 -31.88 8.69
C SER A 584 2.52 -31.21 9.80
N ALA A 585 2.70 -31.86 10.95
CA ALA A 585 3.50 -31.34 12.05
C ALA A 585 4.99 -31.30 11.71
N LEU A 586 5.47 -32.31 10.98
CA LEU A 586 6.84 -32.40 10.49
C LEU A 586 7.11 -31.50 9.28
N ARG A 587 6.06 -30.89 8.71
CA ARG A 587 6.12 -29.89 7.64
C ARG A 587 5.75 -28.49 8.13
N LEU A 588 5.68 -28.29 9.44
CA LEU A 588 5.32 -27.00 10.07
C LEU A 588 3.94 -26.45 9.69
N THR A 589 3.03 -27.26 9.15
CA THR A 589 1.68 -26.82 8.73
C THR A 589 0.56 -27.40 9.59
N SER A 590 0.88 -28.10 10.69
CA SER A 590 -0.12 -28.56 11.66
C SER A 590 -0.64 -27.38 12.49
N VAL A 591 -1.96 -27.27 12.61
CA VAL A 591 -2.63 -26.29 13.48
C VAL A 591 -2.35 -26.60 14.95
N PHE A 592 -2.39 -27.89 15.29
CA PHE A 592 -2.15 -28.42 16.63
C PHE A 592 -1.01 -29.44 16.52
N PRO A 593 0.26 -29.00 16.54
CA PRO A 593 1.37 -29.93 16.50
C PRO A 593 1.29 -30.87 17.73
N PRO A 594 1.60 -32.17 17.57
CA PRO A 594 1.64 -33.08 18.70
C PRO A 594 2.58 -32.55 19.80
N GLU A 595 2.17 -32.67 21.06
CA GLU A 595 3.04 -32.46 22.21
C GLU A 595 3.67 -33.79 22.67
N PRO A 596 4.83 -33.77 23.36
CA PRO A 596 5.38 -34.96 23.99
C PRO A 596 4.36 -35.58 24.95
N HIS A 597 3.92 -36.80 24.66
CA HIS A 597 2.92 -37.50 25.44
C HIS A 597 3.56 -38.12 26.69
N PRO A 598 3.01 -37.90 27.91
CA PRO A 598 3.57 -38.44 29.16
C PRO A 598 3.76 -39.96 29.13
N LEU A 599 2.80 -40.71 28.58
CA LEU A 599 2.89 -42.19 28.44
C LEU A 599 4.05 -42.66 27.56
N VAL A 600 4.60 -41.79 26.72
CA VAL A 600 5.71 -42.08 25.79
C VAL A 600 7.03 -41.47 26.28
N CYS A 601 6.97 -40.57 27.27
CA CYS A 601 8.12 -39.86 27.77
C CYS A 601 8.90 -40.74 28.78
N VAL A 602 10.17 -41.04 28.47
CA VAL A 602 11.04 -41.92 29.30
C VAL A 602 11.39 -41.29 30.65
N LYS A 603 11.18 -39.98 30.83
CA LYS A 603 11.30 -39.29 32.11
C LYS A 603 9.95 -38.73 32.51
N ILE A 604 9.35 -39.31 33.55
CA ILE A 604 8.24 -38.71 34.29
C ILE A 604 8.83 -37.52 35.05
N VAL A 605 8.94 -36.37 34.39
CA VAL A 605 9.07 -35.10 35.12
C VAL A 605 7.65 -34.73 35.51
N GLU A 606 7.44 -34.40 36.78
CA GLU A 606 6.19 -33.95 37.39
C GLU A 606 5.57 -32.77 36.62
N ARG A 607 4.99 -33.03 35.45
CA ARG A 607 4.14 -32.08 34.74
C ARG A 607 2.73 -32.37 35.20
N ARG A 608 2.13 -31.37 35.86
CA ARG A 608 0.73 -31.36 36.30
C ARG A 608 -0.14 -31.98 35.21
N LEU A 609 -0.76 -33.11 35.55
CA LEU A 609 -1.74 -33.79 34.71
C LEU A 609 -2.86 -32.77 34.45
N HIS A 610 -2.94 -32.23 33.23
CA HIS A 610 -4.06 -31.39 32.83
C HIS A 610 -5.33 -32.25 32.83
N GLU A 611 -6.46 -31.68 33.27
CA GLU A 611 -7.76 -32.36 33.46
C GLU A 611 -8.34 -33.02 32.18
N HIS A 612 -7.75 -32.76 31.01
CA HIS A 612 -8.21 -33.25 29.70
C HIS A 612 -7.07 -33.89 28.90
N MET A 613 -6.44 -34.95 29.42
CA MET A 613 -5.47 -35.71 28.62
C MET A 613 -6.19 -36.46 27.47
N PRO A 614 -5.71 -36.35 26.22
CA PRO A 614 -6.17 -37.20 25.14
C PRO A 614 -5.92 -38.67 25.49
N SER A 615 -6.93 -39.52 25.31
CA SER A 615 -6.80 -40.97 25.50
C SER A 615 -5.99 -41.65 24.39
N CYS A 616 -5.75 -40.96 23.27
CA CYS A 616 -5.01 -41.45 22.12
C CYS A 616 -3.70 -40.68 21.91
N ILE A 617 -2.61 -41.40 21.62
CA ILE A 617 -1.33 -40.80 21.24
C ILE A 617 -1.36 -40.48 19.74
N PRO A 618 -1.28 -39.20 19.33
CA PRO A 618 -1.24 -38.84 17.92
C PRO A 618 0.04 -39.37 17.26
N THR A 619 -0.10 -40.06 16.12
CA THR A 619 1.03 -40.62 15.37
C THR A 619 1.40 -39.72 14.20
N MET A 620 2.68 -39.39 14.05
CA MET A 620 3.22 -38.67 12.91
C MET A 620 3.72 -39.64 11.83
N GLU A 621 3.20 -39.51 10.62
CA GLU A 621 3.53 -40.42 9.52
C GLU A 621 4.87 -40.07 8.84
N VAL A 622 5.69 -41.09 8.61
CA VAL A 622 7.02 -41.01 8.02
C VAL A 622 7.17 -42.10 6.96
N MET A 623 7.58 -41.70 5.76
CA MET A 623 7.84 -42.62 4.66
C MET A 623 9.32 -42.97 4.54
N ILE A 624 9.59 -44.24 4.26
CA ILE A 624 10.92 -44.83 4.07
C ILE A 624 11.01 -45.34 2.63
N GLN A 625 12.09 -44.98 1.94
CA GLN A 625 12.46 -45.51 0.64
C GLN A 625 13.59 -46.53 0.81
N LEU A 626 13.52 -47.62 0.06
CA LEU A 626 14.50 -48.70 0.09
C LEU A 626 15.26 -48.75 -1.24
N GLU A 627 16.56 -49.04 -1.16
CA GLU A 627 17.48 -49.17 -2.30
C GLU A 627 17.28 -50.51 -3.02
N GLY A 628 17.07 -50.49 -4.35
CA GLY A 628 17.21 -51.66 -5.23
C GLY A 628 15.92 -52.17 -5.92
N PRO A 629 16.05 -53.01 -6.98
CA PRO A 629 14.95 -53.39 -7.90
C PRO A 629 14.09 -54.58 -7.43
N GLY A 630 13.83 -54.71 -6.13
CA GLY A 630 13.06 -55.83 -5.59
C GLY A 630 11.55 -55.64 -5.76
N ASP A 631 10.83 -56.62 -6.31
CA ASP A 631 9.36 -56.67 -6.32
C ASP A 631 8.79 -56.74 -4.89
N LEU A 632 8.70 -55.57 -4.25
CA LEU A 632 8.12 -55.34 -2.94
C LEU A 632 6.60 -55.07 -3.02
N GLU A 633 5.95 -55.48 -4.11
CA GLU A 633 4.54 -55.20 -4.40
C GLU A 633 3.57 -55.85 -3.39
N ILE A 634 4.04 -56.81 -2.59
CA ILE A 634 3.23 -57.48 -1.58
C ILE A 634 3.32 -56.74 -0.23
N GLU A 635 2.19 -56.20 0.24
CA GLU A 635 2.05 -55.52 1.55
C GLU A 635 2.60 -56.34 2.74
N LYS A 636 2.53 -57.68 2.66
CA LYS A 636 3.14 -58.59 3.65
C LYS A 636 4.66 -58.46 3.71
N THR A 637 5.33 -58.30 2.57
CA THR A 637 6.77 -58.12 2.48
C THR A 637 7.18 -56.77 3.06
N LYS A 638 6.46 -55.69 2.74
CA LYS A 638 6.67 -54.37 3.36
C LYS A 638 6.51 -54.44 4.89
N THR A 639 5.49 -55.16 5.36
CA THR A 639 5.26 -55.36 6.79
C THR A 639 6.41 -56.12 7.46
N ASP A 640 6.92 -57.19 6.85
CA ASP A 640 8.09 -57.92 7.38
C ASP A 640 9.34 -57.04 7.46
N PHE A 641 9.59 -56.23 6.42
CA PHE A 641 10.69 -55.24 6.43
C PHE A 641 10.53 -54.22 7.56
N LEU A 642 9.33 -53.67 7.75
CA LEU A 642 9.04 -52.75 8.86
C LEU A 642 9.30 -53.43 10.20
N LEU A 643 8.86 -54.68 10.40
CA LEU A 643 9.13 -55.43 11.63
C LEU A 643 10.63 -55.63 11.88
N GLN A 644 11.42 -55.89 10.84
CA GLN A 644 12.88 -56.00 10.95
C GLN A 644 13.54 -54.66 11.33
N ILE A 645 13.17 -53.57 10.66
CA ILE A 645 13.63 -52.20 10.96
C ILE A 645 13.32 -51.87 12.42
N VAL A 646 12.07 -52.10 12.84
CA VAL A 646 11.57 -51.83 14.19
C VAL A 646 12.33 -52.64 15.24
N LYS A 647 12.60 -53.94 15.02
CA LYS A 647 13.42 -54.78 15.91
C LYS A 647 14.86 -54.27 16.05
N LYS A 648 15.44 -53.69 15.00
CA LYS A 648 16.80 -53.13 15.03
C LYS A 648 16.84 -51.80 15.77
N LEU A 649 15.85 -50.93 15.54
CA LEU A 649 15.71 -49.65 16.22
C LEU A 649 15.56 -49.78 17.74
N GLN A 650 14.97 -50.88 18.23
CA GLN A 650 14.89 -51.16 19.68
C GLN A 650 16.25 -51.24 20.37
N LYS A 651 17.33 -51.52 19.63
CA LYS A 651 18.69 -51.55 20.20
C LYS A 651 19.31 -50.15 20.35
N VAL A 652 18.67 -49.12 19.78
CA VAL A 652 19.13 -47.74 19.83
C VAL A 652 18.63 -47.07 21.12
N LYS A 653 19.54 -46.42 21.84
CA LYS A 653 19.23 -45.73 23.11
C LYS A 653 18.22 -44.60 22.88
N GLY A 654 17.10 -44.62 23.61
CA GLY A 654 16.07 -43.57 23.56
C GLY A 654 14.83 -43.88 22.71
N ILE A 655 14.77 -45.05 22.06
CA ILE A 655 13.58 -45.55 21.36
C ILE A 655 12.84 -46.55 22.27
N THR A 656 11.57 -46.27 22.54
CA THR A 656 10.71 -47.07 23.43
C THR A 656 9.95 -48.15 22.65
N ARG A 657 9.56 -49.23 23.35
CA ARG A 657 8.95 -50.43 22.75
C ARG A 657 7.77 -50.05 21.82
N PRO A 658 7.84 -50.39 20.52
CA PRO A 658 6.82 -50.11 19.53
C PRO A 658 5.62 -51.05 19.69
N ALA A 659 4.40 -50.57 19.37
CA ALA A 659 3.23 -51.42 19.23
C ALA A 659 3.37 -52.20 17.90
N THR A 660 3.54 -53.52 18.00
CA THR A 660 3.87 -54.42 16.89
C THR A 660 2.81 -54.53 15.80
N GLU A 661 1.58 -54.10 16.04
CA GLU A 661 0.47 -54.25 15.08
C GLU A 661 0.34 -53.06 14.10
N ASN A 662 0.95 -51.89 14.37
CA ASN A 662 0.68 -50.66 13.60
C ASN A 662 1.93 -49.94 13.05
N ASN A 663 3.11 -50.58 13.05
CA ASN A 663 4.37 -49.98 12.55
C ASN A 663 4.72 -48.62 13.19
N VAL A 664 4.45 -48.46 14.49
CA VAL A 664 4.65 -47.20 15.23
C VAL A 664 5.89 -47.27 16.12
N VAL A 665 6.79 -46.29 15.98
CA VAL A 665 8.00 -46.12 16.78
C VAL A 665 7.83 -44.96 17.76
N PHE A 666 8.24 -45.14 19.01
CA PHE A 666 8.14 -44.13 20.06
C PHE A 666 9.50 -43.52 20.39
N MET A 667 9.64 -42.21 20.29
CA MET A 667 10.89 -41.51 20.56
C MET A 667 10.64 -40.10 21.10
N GLY A 668 11.34 -39.71 22.18
CA GLY A 668 11.28 -38.35 22.71
C GLY A 668 9.88 -37.87 23.15
N GLY A 669 8.99 -38.80 23.55
CA GLY A 669 7.59 -38.49 23.87
C GLY A 669 6.65 -38.47 22.66
N TYR A 670 7.14 -38.75 21.45
CA TYR A 670 6.37 -38.72 20.22
C TYR A 670 6.18 -40.13 19.62
N ALA A 671 5.11 -40.31 18.86
CA ALA A 671 4.84 -41.54 18.10
C ALA A 671 4.99 -41.29 16.60
N PHE A 672 5.76 -42.14 15.92
CA PHE A 672 6.03 -42.07 14.48
C PHE A 672 5.53 -43.33 13.79
N ARG A 673 4.62 -43.21 12.82
CA ARG A 673 4.15 -44.34 12.00
C ARG A 673 4.99 -44.45 10.74
N LEU A 674 5.61 -45.61 10.53
CA LEU A 674 6.47 -45.87 9.37
C LEU A 674 5.68 -46.51 8.23
N SER A 675 5.90 -46.02 7.01
CA SER A 675 5.37 -46.59 5.76
C SER A 675 6.49 -46.77 4.74
N ILE A 676 6.48 -47.83 3.95
CA ILE A 676 7.51 -48.08 2.92
C ILE A 676 6.95 -47.71 1.55
N LEU A 677 7.70 -46.93 0.79
CA LEU A 677 7.49 -46.72 -0.65
C LEU A 677 8.70 -47.27 -1.40
N HIS A 678 8.45 -48.17 -2.35
CA HIS A 678 9.50 -48.71 -3.21
C HIS A 678 9.97 -47.67 -4.24
N GLU A 679 11.26 -47.66 -4.60
CA GLU A 679 11.78 -46.79 -5.66
C GLU A 679 11.29 -47.27 -7.02
N ILE A 680 10.45 -46.45 -7.67
CA ILE A 680 9.90 -46.75 -8.98
C ILE A 680 10.27 -45.59 -9.91
N GLY A 681 10.80 -45.93 -11.09
CA GLY A 681 11.08 -44.95 -12.13
C GLY A 681 9.81 -44.20 -12.59
N PRO A 682 9.94 -42.98 -13.11
CA PRO A 682 8.81 -42.10 -13.44
C PRO A 682 7.77 -42.72 -14.41
N ASP A 683 8.16 -43.71 -15.21
CA ASP A 683 7.31 -44.34 -16.23
C ASP A 683 6.33 -45.41 -15.71
N ARG A 684 6.43 -45.84 -14.44
CA ARG A 684 5.66 -46.96 -13.86
C ARG A 684 4.60 -46.57 -12.82
N VAL A 685 4.26 -45.28 -12.70
CA VAL A 685 3.24 -44.79 -11.73
C VAL A 685 1.85 -45.40 -11.98
N LYS A 686 1.54 -45.80 -13.23
CA LYS A 686 0.26 -46.43 -13.60
C LYS A 686 0.08 -47.82 -12.98
N ASP A 687 1.17 -48.53 -12.70
CA ASP A 687 1.16 -49.94 -12.26
C ASP A 687 1.09 -50.08 -10.73
N LEU A 688 1.15 -48.96 -9.99
CA LEU A 688 1.10 -48.95 -8.54
C LEU A 688 -0.26 -49.36 -7.94
N SER A 689 -0.22 -50.00 -6.77
CA SER A 689 -1.38 -50.18 -5.89
C SER A 689 -2.01 -48.83 -5.53
N SER A 690 -3.31 -48.80 -5.20
CA SER A 690 -4.00 -47.55 -4.80
C SER A 690 -3.34 -46.88 -3.59
N THR A 691 -2.83 -47.67 -2.65
CA THR A 691 -2.12 -47.21 -1.45
C THR A 691 -0.77 -46.57 -1.78
N ASP A 692 0.02 -47.20 -2.65
CA ASP A 692 1.33 -46.68 -3.05
C ASP A 692 1.22 -45.43 -3.93
N LYS A 693 0.20 -45.36 -4.80
CA LYS A 693 -0.13 -44.13 -5.55
C LYS A 693 -0.38 -42.96 -4.58
N MET A 694 -1.18 -43.18 -3.55
CA MET A 694 -1.48 -42.15 -2.54
C MET A 694 -0.22 -41.74 -1.77
N LEU A 695 0.61 -42.70 -1.34
CA LEU A 695 1.88 -42.43 -0.66
C LEU A 695 2.84 -41.64 -1.54
N PHE A 696 2.95 -41.97 -2.83
CA PHE A 696 3.76 -41.24 -3.80
C PHE A 696 3.30 -39.78 -3.95
N PHE A 697 2.00 -39.53 -4.13
CA PHE A 697 1.48 -38.15 -4.23
C PHE A 697 1.70 -37.35 -2.94
N ARG A 698 1.49 -37.96 -1.78
CA ARG A 698 1.75 -37.32 -0.47
C ARG A 698 3.23 -37.00 -0.29
N CYS A 699 4.12 -37.87 -0.76
CA CYS A 699 5.56 -37.65 -0.80
C CYS A 699 5.93 -36.42 -1.67
N GLN A 700 5.40 -36.33 -2.88
CA GLN A 700 5.65 -35.17 -3.76
C GLN A 700 5.12 -33.87 -3.14
N HIS A 701 3.91 -33.90 -2.58
CA HIS A 701 3.34 -32.76 -1.87
C HIS A 701 4.19 -32.35 -0.66
N ALA A 702 4.67 -33.31 0.14
CA ALA A 702 5.51 -33.05 1.30
C ALA A 702 6.85 -32.38 0.94
N LYS A 703 7.49 -32.84 -0.14
CA LYS A 703 8.71 -32.23 -0.68
C LYS A 703 8.48 -30.79 -1.10
N ASN A 704 7.40 -30.54 -1.83
CA ASN A 704 7.05 -29.19 -2.27
C ASN A 704 6.77 -28.26 -1.08
N ASP A 705 5.98 -28.69 -0.10
CA ASP A 705 5.69 -27.89 1.09
C ASP A 705 6.96 -27.49 1.85
N LEU A 706 7.87 -28.44 2.09
CA LEU A 706 9.14 -28.16 2.76
C LEU A 706 10.04 -27.23 1.95
N TRP A 707 10.04 -27.39 0.63
CA TRP A 707 10.76 -26.49 -0.27
C TRP A 707 10.22 -25.06 -0.17
N PHE A 708 8.89 -24.88 -0.21
CA PHE A 708 8.26 -23.57 -0.03
C PHE A 708 8.50 -23.00 1.37
N ALA A 709 8.36 -23.82 2.42
CA ALA A 709 8.62 -23.42 3.80
C ALA A 709 10.06 -22.92 4.01
N SER A 710 11.03 -23.48 3.28
CA SER A 710 12.43 -23.04 3.34
C SER A 710 12.71 -21.72 2.61
N ARG A 711 11.81 -21.28 1.72
CA ARG A 711 11.96 -20.08 0.89
C ARG A 711 11.01 -18.94 1.26
N ILE A 712 9.89 -19.26 1.90
CA ILE A 712 8.82 -18.33 2.25
C ILE A 712 8.55 -18.48 3.74
N SER A 713 9.23 -17.67 4.55
CA SER A 713 9.28 -17.79 6.01
C SER A 713 7.91 -17.79 6.71
N TYR A 714 6.89 -17.17 6.12
CA TYR A 714 5.55 -17.02 6.71
C TYR A 714 4.53 -18.05 6.22
N ILE A 715 4.83 -18.84 5.16
CA ILE A 715 3.81 -19.69 4.51
C ILE A 715 3.21 -20.72 5.47
N CYS A 716 4.04 -21.30 6.34
CA CYS A 716 3.61 -22.26 7.35
C CYS A 716 2.62 -21.63 8.34
N THR A 717 2.94 -20.43 8.83
CA THR A 717 2.11 -19.69 9.79
C THR A 717 0.77 -19.30 9.15
N SER A 718 0.78 -18.79 7.91
CA SER A 718 -0.44 -18.49 7.16
C SER A 718 -1.30 -19.72 6.95
N CYS A 719 -0.71 -20.86 6.57
CA CYS A 719 -1.44 -22.12 6.44
C CYS A 719 -2.10 -22.57 7.76
N LYS A 720 -1.41 -22.42 8.89
CA LYS A 720 -1.97 -22.73 10.22
C LYS A 720 -3.17 -21.84 10.54
N ALA A 721 -3.03 -20.52 10.36
CA ALA A 721 -4.10 -19.56 10.59
C ALA A 721 -5.33 -19.88 9.73
N CYS A 722 -5.15 -20.08 8.41
CA CYS A 722 -6.24 -20.43 7.50
C CYS A 722 -6.93 -21.74 7.89
N LYS A 723 -6.17 -22.79 8.24
CA LYS A 723 -6.77 -24.06 8.68
C LYS A 723 -7.58 -23.88 9.96
N LYS A 724 -7.07 -23.13 10.96
CA LYS A 724 -7.81 -22.89 12.21
C LYS A 724 -9.08 -22.07 11.97
N MET A 725 -9.02 -21.05 11.13
CA MET A 725 -10.20 -20.28 10.73
C MET A 725 -11.24 -21.18 10.04
N GLY A 726 -10.81 -22.07 9.15
CA GLY A 726 -11.69 -23.07 8.52
C GLY A 726 -12.33 -24.03 9.53
N PHE A 727 -11.57 -24.49 10.53
CA PHE A 727 -12.10 -25.30 11.64
C PHE A 727 -13.13 -24.53 12.49
N CYS A 728 -12.87 -23.25 12.80
CA CYS A 728 -13.82 -22.42 13.54
C CYS A 728 -15.10 -22.18 12.71
N ALA A 729 -14.98 -21.89 11.42
CA ALA A 729 -16.14 -21.70 10.54
C ALA A 729 -17.01 -22.97 10.43
N SER A 730 -16.40 -24.16 10.36
CA SER A 730 -17.14 -25.43 10.34
C SER A 730 -17.79 -25.77 11.69
N LEU A 731 -17.22 -25.34 12.82
CA LEU A 731 -17.84 -25.45 14.14
C LEU A 731 -19.09 -24.55 14.28
N PHE A 732 -19.08 -23.35 13.68
CA PHE A 732 -20.26 -22.46 13.65
C PHE A 732 -21.35 -22.94 12.67
N TRP A 733 -20.99 -23.75 11.67
CA TRP A 733 -21.92 -24.33 10.68
C TRP A 733 -22.44 -25.73 11.03
N LEU A 734 -22.08 -26.29 12.19
CA LEU A 734 -22.78 -27.45 12.72
C LEU A 734 -24.17 -26.99 13.19
N PRO A 735 -25.27 -27.42 12.54
CA PRO A 735 -26.59 -27.16 13.09
C PRO A 735 -26.65 -27.80 14.47
N SER A 736 -27.18 -27.05 15.43
CA SER A 736 -27.49 -27.50 16.78
C SER A 736 -28.39 -28.74 16.71
N ARG A 737 -27.79 -29.91 16.55
CA ARG A 737 -28.41 -31.22 16.70
C ARG A 737 -27.69 -31.93 17.84
N ARG A 738 -27.94 -31.46 19.07
CA ARG A 738 -28.09 -32.35 20.20
C ARG A 738 -29.28 -31.87 21.04
N SER A 739 -30.26 -32.76 21.07
CA SER A 739 -31.49 -32.79 21.84
C SER A 739 -31.25 -32.78 23.34
N HIS A 740 -31.97 -31.91 24.05
CA HIS A 740 -32.94 -32.31 25.07
C HIS A 740 -34.10 -31.31 25.07
#